data_AF-A0A2M7EXE4-F1
#
_entry.id   AF-A0A2M7EXE4-F1
#
_cell.length_a   1.000
_cell.length_b   1.000
_cell.length_c   1.000
_cell.angle_alpha   90.00
_cell.angle_beta   90.00
_cell.angle_gamma   90.00
#
_symmetry.space_group_name_H-M   'P 1'
#
loop_
_entity.id
_entity.type
_entity.pdbx_description
1 polymer ?
#
loop_
_entity_poly.entity_id
_entity_poly.type
_entity_poly.pdbx_seq_one_letter_code
_entity_poly.pdbx_strand_id
1 'polypeptide(L)'
;MARYSVDGDNGDNRIDIVFDADPEGDRIDNGDAPDGSDDDLVQAFGGDDTIFAENGDDTIYAGSGSDYVDAGSGDDLIFGDRSLPGGETDTREVFRWSLAPDPNDPDPIDDGDPIPGFVQNTGSVDVTFSAHEGIAPLDTEFAANLQNVSGIETGGDPVDAHSSLAAAVAGDCAHTELVLDFSKPVENLSFRINDLDGHERVRIYARDAEGVLVPVSLTGGAAVATYGANAEGYASSPDFDDDDATNSLLVDIAGPLSSIVIRYEADSTHSDGINLTDVYFDTTQTIIDDGLPGNDTIFGGDGDDTIFGDAGDDSLIGGSGDDVLFGGDGNDTLRGGTGDDTLFGEAGDDSLAGDEGDDILFGGKGDDTLDGGKGDDTIFGGKGNDLITGGEGGGNFLFGDDDRDTFFNVTPDDRIFGGDGGDDYDTLDMRGAGPFRLVDVVPDSDGFGLDGTIEFLSADRSTVIGTARFENIENIIPCFTPGTRIATPRGERMVEELKVGDRVITRDNGMQEIRWIGARPLSGTELQRAPHLRPILIRAGALGNGLPEHDILVSPQHRLLLTSERAELYFNEREVLVAATHLTTMPGVEQISCPGTTYIHFMCDHHEVVLSNGSWTESFQPGNQVLDGMGAAQRDEIYALFPELRSASGLGAYQAARRSLKRYETQVLMR
;
A
#
# COMPACT_ATOMS: atom_id res chain seq x y z
N MET A 1 2.32 -32.45 8.41
CA MET A 1 1.33 -32.05 9.46
C MET A 1 0.36 -31.17 8.72
N ALA A 2 -0.93 -31.51 8.66
CA ALA A 2 -1.90 -30.66 7.97
C ALA A 2 -1.71 -29.20 8.37
N ARG A 3 -1.56 -28.33 7.36
CA ARG A 3 -1.90 -26.93 7.55
C ARG A 3 -3.39 -26.83 7.76
N TYR A 4 -3.75 -25.75 8.42
CA TYR A 4 -5.08 -25.18 8.39
C TYR A 4 -4.79 -23.83 7.73
N SER A 5 -4.96 -23.80 6.41
CA SER A 5 -4.81 -22.64 5.57
C SER A 5 -5.67 -22.81 4.32
N VAL A 6 -6.25 -21.71 3.85
CA VAL A 6 -7.08 -21.66 2.65
C VAL A 6 -6.17 -21.30 1.48
N ASP A 7 -5.78 -22.33 0.72
CA ASP A 7 -4.70 -22.26 -0.26
C ASP A 7 -5.25 -22.09 -1.71
N GLY A 8 -4.72 -21.11 -2.44
CA GLY A 8 -5.05 -20.79 -3.84
C GLY A 8 -4.17 -21.49 -4.89
N ASP A 9 -4.15 -20.96 -6.12
CA ASP A 9 -3.21 -21.36 -7.17
C ASP A 9 -2.72 -20.16 -8.01
N ASN A 10 -1.70 -20.35 -8.85
CA ASN A 10 -1.05 -19.28 -9.63
C ASN A 10 -1.92 -18.71 -10.77
N GLY A 11 -3.08 -18.13 -10.48
CA GLY A 11 -3.87 -17.30 -11.40
C GLY A 11 -5.21 -16.84 -10.81
N ASP A 12 -5.78 -15.76 -11.36
CA ASP A 12 -6.90 -14.95 -10.84
C ASP A 12 -7.94 -15.73 -9.97
N ASN A 13 -7.67 -15.81 -8.67
CA ASN A 13 -8.46 -16.51 -7.66
C ASN A 13 -9.53 -15.60 -7.05
N ARG A 14 -10.56 -16.21 -6.44
CA ARG A 14 -11.45 -15.49 -5.52
C ARG A 14 -11.77 -16.36 -4.30
N ILE A 15 -11.11 -16.03 -3.21
CA ILE A 15 -11.23 -16.70 -1.91
C ILE A 15 -12.31 -15.98 -1.10
N ASP A 16 -13.30 -16.73 -0.60
CA ASP A 16 -14.32 -16.29 0.34
C ASP A 16 -15.03 -17.51 0.95
N ILE A 17 -16.05 -17.28 1.80
CA ILE A 17 -16.89 -18.31 2.45
C ILE A 17 -17.59 -19.34 1.51
N VAL A 18 -17.46 -19.23 0.18
CA VAL A 18 -17.93 -20.24 -0.79
C VAL A 18 -16.82 -20.83 -1.67
N PHE A 19 -15.55 -20.51 -1.42
CA PHE A 19 -14.39 -21.13 -2.06
C PHE A 19 -14.41 -22.64 -1.81
N ASP A 20 -14.20 -23.45 -2.85
CA ASP A 20 -14.20 -24.92 -2.79
C ASP A 20 -13.11 -25.57 -3.65
N ALA A 21 -12.07 -24.79 -4.00
CA ALA A 21 -10.89 -25.25 -4.72
C ALA A 21 -9.71 -25.61 -3.79
N ASP A 22 -9.78 -25.23 -2.50
CA ASP A 22 -8.79 -25.60 -1.49
C ASP A 22 -8.55 -27.13 -1.48
N PRO A 23 -7.30 -27.63 -1.58
CA PRO A 23 -7.03 -29.06 -1.75
C PRO A 23 -7.05 -29.86 -0.44
N GLU A 24 -7.05 -29.17 0.71
CA GLU A 24 -7.04 -29.74 2.05
C GLU A 24 -8.49 -29.85 2.60
N GLY A 25 -9.37 -28.94 2.16
CA GLY A 25 -10.79 -28.82 2.48
C GLY A 25 -11.14 -27.62 3.36
N ASP A 26 -10.16 -26.79 3.72
CA ASP A 26 -10.24 -25.66 4.66
C ASP A 26 -10.99 -24.46 4.06
N ARG A 27 -11.64 -23.66 4.90
CA ARG A 27 -12.60 -22.64 4.45
C ARG A 27 -12.73 -21.47 5.42
N ILE A 28 -12.75 -20.28 4.83
CA ILE A 28 -13.11 -19.03 5.48
C ILE A 28 -14.40 -19.18 6.32
N ASP A 29 -14.38 -18.73 7.58
CA ASP A 29 -15.56 -18.55 8.46
C ASP A 29 -16.32 -19.87 8.78
N ASN A 30 -15.68 -21.04 8.63
CA ASN A 30 -16.33 -22.36 8.66
C ASN A 30 -16.00 -23.23 9.91
N GLY A 31 -15.05 -22.80 10.74
CA GLY A 31 -14.77 -23.40 12.06
C GLY A 31 -13.98 -24.72 12.01
N ASP A 32 -13.18 -24.90 10.96
CA ASP A 32 -12.21 -25.99 10.74
C ASP A 32 -10.93 -25.79 11.58
N ALA A 33 -10.65 -24.55 11.96
CA ALA A 33 -9.46 -24.10 12.68
C ALA A 33 -9.14 -24.97 13.93
N PRO A 34 -7.87 -25.14 14.31
CA PRO A 34 -7.43 -26.16 15.29
C PRO A 34 -8.09 -26.12 16.68
N ASP A 35 -8.56 -24.96 17.13
CA ASP A 35 -9.34 -24.77 18.36
C ASP A 35 -10.78 -24.28 18.13
N GLY A 36 -11.19 -24.09 16.87
CA GLY A 36 -12.55 -23.74 16.46
C GLY A 36 -12.96 -22.30 16.82
N SER A 37 -12.01 -21.37 16.69
CA SER A 37 -12.30 -19.99 16.33
C SER A 37 -12.64 -19.90 14.84
N ASP A 38 -12.87 -18.67 14.40
CA ASP A 38 -13.10 -18.31 13.00
C ASP A 38 -11.81 -17.68 12.39
N ASP A 39 -10.67 -17.71 13.12
CA ASP A 39 -9.39 -17.10 12.71
C ASP A 39 -8.68 -17.93 11.60
N ASP A 40 -8.54 -17.34 10.41
CA ASP A 40 -8.13 -18.01 9.18
C ASP A 40 -6.69 -17.65 8.72
N LEU A 41 -6.08 -18.58 7.96
CA LEU A 41 -4.75 -18.40 7.36
C LEU A 41 -4.87 -18.53 5.84
N VAL A 42 -4.84 -17.41 5.12
CA VAL A 42 -5.06 -17.40 3.66
C VAL A 42 -3.74 -17.35 2.90
N GLN A 43 -3.60 -18.14 1.84
CA GLN A 43 -2.45 -18.12 0.94
C GLN A 43 -2.88 -18.22 -0.53
N ALA A 44 -3.05 -17.08 -1.22
CA ALA A 44 -3.59 -17.07 -2.59
C ALA A 44 -2.55 -17.42 -3.68
N PHE A 45 -1.25 -17.16 -3.41
CA PHE A 45 -0.05 -17.40 -4.23
C PHE A 45 0.25 -16.38 -5.34
N GLY A 46 -0.72 -15.99 -6.16
CA GLY A 46 -0.50 -14.94 -7.16
C GLY A 46 -1.26 -15.11 -8.48
N GLY A 47 -1.74 -13.98 -8.97
CA GLY A 47 -2.78 -13.81 -9.98
C GLY A 47 -3.21 -12.35 -9.93
N ASP A 48 -4.39 -11.99 -10.43
CA ASP A 48 -5.05 -10.75 -9.98
C ASP A 48 -6.17 -11.19 -9.03
N ASP A 49 -5.86 -11.41 -7.76
CA ASP A 49 -6.68 -12.19 -6.81
C ASP A 49 -7.69 -11.32 -6.04
N THR A 50 -8.62 -11.96 -5.34
CA THR A 50 -9.66 -11.26 -4.55
C THR A 50 -10.03 -12.05 -3.29
N ILE A 51 -9.69 -11.52 -2.11
CA ILE A 51 -9.75 -12.22 -0.81
C ILE A 51 -10.81 -11.60 0.12
N PHE A 52 -11.78 -12.45 0.46
CA PHE A 52 -12.86 -12.38 1.47
C PHE A 52 -12.53 -13.11 2.78
N ALA A 53 -12.17 -12.47 3.91
CA ALA A 53 -11.91 -13.21 5.17
C ALA A 53 -13.06 -13.09 6.23
N GLU A 54 -13.70 -11.94 6.30
CA GLU A 54 -14.93 -11.61 7.05
C GLU A 54 -14.87 -11.55 8.60
N ASN A 55 -14.50 -12.60 9.34
CA ASN A 55 -14.43 -12.52 10.83
C ASN A 55 -13.37 -13.46 11.44
N GLY A 56 -12.30 -12.91 12.02
CA GLY A 56 -11.23 -13.68 12.68
C GLY A 56 -10.02 -12.77 12.98
N ASP A 57 -9.11 -13.18 13.86
CA ASP A 57 -7.79 -12.53 13.97
C ASP A 57 -6.88 -13.07 12.82
N ASP A 58 -7.14 -12.65 11.58
CA ASP A 58 -6.73 -13.39 10.37
C ASP A 58 -5.27 -13.15 9.96
N THR A 59 -4.72 -14.04 9.13
CA THR A 59 -3.41 -13.85 8.51
C THR A 59 -3.45 -14.14 7.01
N ILE A 60 -3.24 -13.11 6.19
CA ILE A 60 -3.42 -13.16 4.74
C ILE A 60 -2.09 -12.96 4.01
N TYR A 61 -1.75 -13.90 3.13
CA TYR A 61 -0.66 -13.83 2.18
C TYR A 61 -1.25 -13.84 0.77
N ALA A 62 -1.35 -12.67 0.12
CA ALA A 62 -1.91 -12.59 -1.22
C ALA A 62 -0.94 -13.25 -2.23
N GLY A 63 0.27 -12.71 -2.39
CA GLY A 63 1.30 -13.27 -3.26
C GLY A 63 1.62 -12.30 -4.41
N SER A 64 2.09 -12.80 -5.56
CA SER A 64 2.50 -11.89 -6.64
C SER A 64 1.36 -11.57 -7.60
N GLY A 65 0.83 -10.35 -7.50
CA GLY A 65 -0.41 -9.96 -8.18
C GLY A 65 -0.76 -8.49 -8.11
N SER A 66 -1.92 -8.13 -8.68
CA SER A 66 -2.62 -6.87 -8.38
C SER A 66 -3.89 -7.22 -7.62
N ASP A 67 -3.74 -7.38 -6.31
CA ASP A 67 -4.70 -8.10 -5.49
C ASP A 67 -5.69 -7.17 -4.78
N TYR A 68 -6.87 -7.72 -4.47
CA TYR A 68 -7.88 -7.06 -3.65
C TYR A 68 -8.07 -7.86 -2.37
N VAL A 69 -7.85 -7.25 -1.20
CA VAL A 69 -8.03 -7.88 0.12
C VAL A 69 -8.99 -7.05 0.96
N ASP A 70 -9.93 -7.71 1.61
CA ASP A 70 -10.99 -7.12 2.44
C ASP A 70 -11.10 -8.05 3.66
N ALA A 71 -10.28 -7.80 4.69
CA ALA A 71 -10.03 -8.76 5.76
C ALA A 71 -11.24 -8.87 6.68
N GLY A 72 -11.68 -7.78 7.33
CA GLY A 72 -13.06 -7.63 7.77
C GLY A 72 -13.24 -7.25 9.24
N SER A 73 -13.01 -8.17 10.18
CA SER A 73 -13.16 -7.88 11.60
C SER A 73 -12.43 -8.84 12.55
N GLY A 74 -11.43 -8.29 13.24
CA GLY A 74 -10.47 -8.94 14.15
C GLY A 74 -9.12 -8.23 14.01
N ASP A 75 -8.11 -8.61 14.80
CA ASP A 75 -6.81 -7.92 14.78
C ASP A 75 -5.91 -8.49 13.65
N ASP A 76 -6.09 -8.05 12.39
CA ASP A 76 -5.63 -8.75 11.18
C ASP A 76 -4.15 -8.54 10.80
N LEU A 77 -3.54 -9.53 10.14
CA LEU A 77 -2.16 -9.48 9.61
C LEU A 77 -2.10 -9.77 8.11
N ILE A 78 -1.98 -8.71 7.30
CA ILE A 78 -2.07 -8.80 5.83
C ILE A 78 -0.73 -8.48 5.15
N PHE A 79 -0.37 -9.29 4.16
CA PHE A 79 0.71 -9.04 3.21
C PHE A 79 0.18 -9.10 1.77
N GLY A 80 0.50 -8.07 0.96
CA GLY A 80 0.37 -8.08 -0.49
C GLY A 80 1.37 -9.04 -1.14
N ASP A 81 2.51 -8.52 -1.61
CA ASP A 81 3.49 -9.25 -2.44
C ASP A 81 4.21 -10.47 -1.80
N ARG A 82 3.83 -10.91 -0.60
CA ARG A 82 4.49 -12.02 0.12
C ARG A 82 3.68 -13.30 0.04
N SER A 83 4.23 -14.33 -0.59
CA SER A 83 3.79 -15.72 -0.43
C SER A 83 4.38 -16.37 0.84
N LEU A 84 3.62 -17.28 1.48
CA LEU A 84 3.89 -17.79 2.84
C LEU A 84 5.25 -18.53 2.92
N PRO A 85 6.05 -18.35 3.99
CA PRO A 85 7.38 -18.97 4.15
C PRO A 85 7.41 -20.51 4.07
N GLY A 86 7.62 -21.01 2.86
CA GLY A 86 7.60 -22.45 2.55
C GLY A 86 6.24 -22.92 2.06
N GLY A 87 5.71 -22.29 1.01
CA GLY A 87 4.50 -22.68 0.29
C GLY A 87 4.59 -24.05 -0.39
N GLU A 88 4.52 -25.10 0.43
CA GLU A 88 4.14 -26.45 0.03
C GLU A 88 2.71 -26.68 0.49
N THR A 89 1.79 -26.94 -0.44
CA THR A 89 0.42 -27.37 -0.16
C THR A 89 0.40 -28.91 -0.09
N ASP A 90 -0.34 -29.50 0.84
CA ASP A 90 -0.35 -30.93 1.19
C ASP A 90 -1.48 -31.66 0.41
N THR A 91 -1.65 -31.32 -0.86
CA THR A 91 -2.82 -31.68 -1.68
C THR A 91 -3.22 -33.17 -1.59
N ARG A 92 -4.47 -33.44 -1.22
CA ARG A 92 -4.97 -34.82 -0.99
C ARG A 92 -5.14 -35.58 -2.31
N GLU A 93 -4.31 -36.59 -2.53
CA GLU A 93 -4.42 -37.53 -3.65
C GLU A 93 -4.92 -38.91 -3.18
N VAL A 94 -5.52 -39.67 -4.10
CA VAL A 94 -6.06 -41.01 -3.81
C VAL A 94 -5.74 -42.01 -4.91
N PHE A 95 -5.14 -43.12 -4.51
CA PHE A 95 -4.93 -44.29 -5.35
C PHE A 95 -6.17 -45.20 -5.31
N ARG A 96 -6.86 -45.32 -6.45
CA ARG A 96 -8.14 -46.03 -6.57
C ARG A 96 -8.03 -47.35 -7.34
N TRP A 97 -8.47 -48.46 -6.74
CA TRP A 97 -8.43 -49.80 -7.35
C TRP A 97 -9.40 -49.94 -8.53
N SER A 98 -10.56 -49.29 -8.45
CA SER A 98 -11.57 -49.18 -9.53
C SER A 98 -11.09 -48.47 -10.80
N LEU A 99 -9.90 -47.87 -10.78
CA LEU A 99 -9.22 -47.27 -11.95
C LEU A 99 -8.03 -48.12 -12.43
N ALA A 100 -7.91 -49.38 -12.00
CA ALA A 100 -6.95 -50.33 -12.56
C ALA A 100 -7.32 -50.72 -14.01
N PRO A 101 -6.34 -51.08 -14.87
CA PRO A 101 -6.62 -51.53 -16.23
C PRO A 101 -7.27 -52.92 -16.26
N ASP A 102 -8.43 -53.05 -16.92
CA ASP A 102 -9.07 -54.32 -17.26
C ASP A 102 -8.08 -55.25 -18.02
N PRO A 103 -7.84 -56.48 -17.55
CA PRO A 103 -6.94 -57.46 -18.18
C PRO A 103 -7.59 -58.32 -19.27
N ASN A 104 -8.92 -58.32 -19.36
CA ASN A 104 -9.77 -59.26 -20.09
C ASN A 104 -10.51 -58.61 -21.28
N ASP A 105 -11.13 -57.44 -21.13
CA ASP A 105 -11.77 -56.68 -22.23
C ASP A 105 -11.55 -55.14 -22.15
N PRO A 106 -12.29 -54.26 -22.88
CA PRO A 106 -12.03 -52.81 -22.87
C PRO A 106 -13.04 -51.95 -22.09
N ASP A 107 -13.95 -52.56 -21.32
CA ASP A 107 -14.82 -51.83 -20.37
C ASP A 107 -14.01 -51.52 -19.06
N PRO A 108 -14.59 -50.89 -18.02
CA PRO A 108 -13.91 -50.72 -16.72
C PRO A 108 -13.83 -52.03 -15.94
N ILE A 109 -12.75 -52.21 -15.17
CA ILE A 109 -12.44 -53.43 -14.40
C ILE A 109 -13.62 -53.94 -13.55
N ASP A 110 -13.90 -55.25 -13.56
CA ASP A 110 -15.04 -55.86 -12.86
C ASP A 110 -14.68 -56.94 -11.83
N ASP A 111 -15.70 -57.42 -11.10
CA ASP A 111 -15.58 -58.20 -9.86
C ASP A 111 -14.92 -59.57 -10.11
N GLY A 112 -13.67 -59.74 -9.64
CA GLY A 112 -12.82 -60.91 -9.92
C GLY A 112 -11.82 -60.73 -11.08
N ASP A 113 -11.61 -59.52 -11.60
CA ASP A 113 -10.54 -59.26 -12.56
C ASP A 113 -9.15 -59.24 -11.89
N PRO A 114 -8.15 -59.99 -12.39
CA PRO A 114 -6.84 -60.06 -11.77
C PRO A 114 -6.02 -58.76 -11.93
N ILE A 115 -5.57 -58.19 -10.80
CA ILE A 115 -4.68 -57.03 -10.72
C ILE A 115 -3.24 -57.51 -10.41
N PRO A 116 -2.36 -57.73 -11.41
CA PRO A 116 -0.97 -58.15 -11.19
C PRO A 116 -0.01 -57.02 -10.81
N GLY A 117 -0.47 -55.76 -10.87
CA GLY A 117 0.35 -54.55 -10.74
C GLY A 117 0.13 -53.57 -11.89
N PHE A 118 0.06 -52.28 -11.58
CA PHE A 118 -0.16 -51.19 -12.54
C PHE A 118 0.43 -49.87 -12.02
N VAL A 119 0.49 -48.86 -12.89
CA VAL A 119 0.85 -47.48 -12.51
C VAL A 119 -0.40 -46.62 -12.70
N GLN A 120 -0.72 -45.80 -11.70
CA GLN A 120 -1.78 -44.81 -11.74
C GLN A 120 -1.18 -43.43 -11.50
N ASN A 121 -1.50 -42.48 -12.38
CA ASN A 121 -1.31 -41.07 -12.08
C ASN A 121 -2.50 -40.64 -11.22
N THR A 122 -2.25 -40.27 -9.97
CA THR A 122 -3.27 -39.85 -8.99
C THR A 122 -3.52 -38.35 -9.01
N GLY A 123 -2.67 -37.61 -9.74
CA GLY A 123 -2.69 -36.16 -9.89
C GLY A 123 -1.27 -35.70 -10.17
N SER A 124 -0.59 -35.23 -9.13
CA SER A 124 0.81 -34.83 -9.14
C SER A 124 1.78 -36.03 -8.93
N VAL A 125 1.29 -37.17 -8.42
CA VAL A 125 2.07 -38.40 -8.19
C VAL A 125 1.70 -39.51 -9.17
N ASP A 126 2.71 -40.29 -9.59
CA ASP A 126 2.54 -41.61 -10.21
C ASP A 126 2.76 -42.68 -9.12
N VAL A 127 1.69 -43.37 -8.71
CA VAL A 127 1.73 -44.50 -7.77
C VAL A 127 1.88 -45.79 -8.56
N THR A 128 2.91 -46.58 -8.23
CA THR A 128 3.15 -47.90 -8.80
C THR A 128 2.73 -48.99 -7.83
N PHE A 129 1.61 -49.66 -8.11
CA PHE A 129 1.28 -50.92 -7.43
C PHE A 129 2.03 -52.08 -8.06
N SER A 130 2.70 -52.89 -7.24
CA SER A 130 3.19 -54.19 -7.65
C SER A 130 3.00 -55.26 -6.57
N ALA A 131 2.63 -56.45 -7.02
CA ALA A 131 2.46 -57.62 -6.18
C ALA A 131 3.67 -58.55 -6.31
N HIS A 132 4.16 -59.13 -5.21
CA HIS A 132 5.37 -59.96 -5.21
C HIS A 132 5.10 -61.37 -4.64
N GLU A 133 5.14 -62.38 -5.52
CA GLU A 133 5.11 -63.80 -5.13
C GLU A 133 6.20 -64.11 -4.09
N GLY A 134 5.80 -64.57 -2.90
CA GLY A 134 6.70 -65.01 -1.85
C GLY A 134 7.03 -66.50 -1.94
N ILE A 135 6.35 -67.31 -1.12
CA ILE A 135 6.60 -68.77 -0.99
C ILE A 135 5.50 -69.61 -1.66
N ALA A 136 4.36 -69.00 -1.98
CA ALA A 136 3.19 -69.61 -2.61
C ALA A 136 2.68 -68.74 -3.77
N PRO A 137 1.81 -69.28 -4.65
CA PRO A 137 1.03 -68.46 -5.57
C PRO A 137 0.21 -67.41 -4.79
N LEU A 138 0.16 -66.23 -5.36
CA LEU A 138 -0.68 -65.12 -4.97
C LEU A 138 -1.83 -65.04 -5.98
N ASP A 139 -3.06 -64.89 -5.50
CA ASP A 139 -4.15 -64.28 -6.27
C ASP A 139 -4.34 -62.84 -5.76
N THR A 140 -4.54 -61.92 -6.69
CA THR A 140 -4.81 -60.51 -6.45
C THR A 140 -5.83 -60.05 -7.48
N GLU A 141 -7.03 -59.71 -7.05
CA GLU A 141 -8.17 -59.40 -7.92
C GLU A 141 -8.92 -58.14 -7.45
N PHE A 142 -9.62 -57.49 -8.37
CA PHE A 142 -10.52 -56.38 -8.03
C PHE A 142 -11.76 -56.93 -7.32
N ALA A 143 -12.08 -56.38 -6.16
CA ALA A 143 -13.23 -56.77 -5.36
C ALA A 143 -14.20 -55.59 -5.23
N ALA A 144 -15.41 -55.77 -5.74
CA ALA A 144 -16.50 -54.80 -5.77
C ALA A 144 -17.64 -55.16 -4.79
N ASN A 145 -17.34 -56.04 -3.82
CA ASN A 145 -18.17 -56.21 -2.63
C ASN A 145 -18.08 -54.97 -1.72
N LEU A 146 -18.99 -54.90 -0.74
CA LEU A 146 -19.01 -53.79 0.21
C LEU A 146 -17.83 -53.92 1.20
N GLN A 147 -17.18 -52.80 1.49
CA GLN A 147 -15.99 -52.73 2.35
C GLN A 147 -16.20 -51.75 3.50
N ASN A 148 -15.60 -52.03 4.66
CA ASN A 148 -15.53 -51.04 5.74
C ASN A 148 -14.55 -49.93 5.36
N VAL A 149 -15.04 -48.69 5.32
CA VAL A 149 -14.27 -47.46 5.02
C VAL A 149 -14.30 -46.43 6.16
N SER A 150 -14.84 -46.79 7.33
CA SER A 150 -15.11 -45.83 8.41
C SER A 150 -13.85 -45.22 9.03
N GLY A 151 -13.73 -43.89 9.02
CA GLY A 151 -12.59 -43.18 9.62
C GLY A 151 -11.26 -43.42 8.89
N ILE A 152 -11.29 -43.69 7.59
CA ILE A 152 -10.19 -43.30 6.70
C ILE A 152 -10.22 -41.77 6.62
N GLU A 153 -9.07 -41.10 6.66
CA GLU A 153 -9.00 -39.65 6.44
C GLU A 153 -8.94 -39.35 4.94
N THR A 154 -9.80 -38.45 4.44
CA THR A 154 -10.08 -38.35 2.98
C THR A 154 -9.93 -36.97 2.36
N GLY A 155 -9.66 -35.90 3.13
CA GLY A 155 -9.74 -34.52 2.61
C GLY A 155 -11.14 -34.18 2.08
N GLY A 156 -12.19 -34.68 2.74
CA GLY A 156 -13.58 -34.54 2.31
C GLY A 156 -14.01 -35.39 1.10
N ASP A 157 -13.08 -36.01 0.37
CA ASP A 157 -13.36 -36.74 -0.88
C ASP A 157 -14.29 -37.96 -0.65
N PRO A 158 -15.30 -38.23 -1.52
CA PRO A 158 -16.27 -39.30 -1.29
C PRO A 158 -15.70 -40.71 -1.49
N VAL A 159 -15.55 -41.48 -0.41
CA VAL A 159 -15.01 -42.85 -0.47
C VAL A 159 -15.95 -43.82 -1.18
N ASP A 160 -15.42 -44.55 -2.18
CA ASP A 160 -16.11 -45.70 -2.75
C ASP A 160 -15.86 -46.97 -1.91
N ALA A 161 -16.91 -47.40 -1.20
CA ALA A 161 -16.90 -48.63 -0.42
C ALA A 161 -17.01 -49.93 -1.27
N HIS A 162 -16.89 -49.84 -2.60
CA HIS A 162 -16.81 -50.97 -3.54
C HIS A 162 -15.55 -50.91 -4.42
N SER A 163 -14.51 -50.19 -3.98
CA SER A 163 -13.21 -50.12 -4.65
C SER A 163 -12.13 -50.73 -3.75
N SER A 164 -11.76 -51.98 -4.04
CA SER A 164 -10.74 -52.70 -3.25
C SER A 164 -9.93 -53.73 -4.02
N LEU A 165 -8.75 -54.05 -3.50
CA LEU A 165 -7.92 -55.19 -3.91
C LEU A 165 -8.13 -56.34 -2.93
N ALA A 166 -8.73 -57.43 -3.39
CA ALA A 166 -8.67 -58.72 -2.70
C ALA A 166 -7.29 -59.36 -2.93
N ALA A 167 -6.70 -59.93 -1.88
CA ALA A 167 -5.41 -60.63 -1.95
C ALA A 167 -5.43 -61.94 -1.15
N ALA A 168 -5.22 -63.08 -1.83
CA ALA A 168 -5.27 -64.42 -1.25
C ALA A 168 -3.97 -65.21 -1.49
N VAL A 169 -3.50 -65.98 -0.50
CA VAL A 169 -2.19 -66.67 -0.57
C VAL A 169 -2.32 -68.17 -0.25
N ALA A 170 -2.01 -69.01 -1.23
CA ALA A 170 -2.29 -70.45 -1.17
C ALA A 170 -1.19 -71.31 -0.51
N GLY A 171 -1.01 -71.23 0.83
CA GLY A 171 -0.12 -72.20 1.53
C GLY A 171 0.00 -72.07 3.05
N ASP A 172 0.42 -73.16 3.70
CA ASP A 172 0.76 -73.22 5.13
C ASP A 172 2.03 -72.40 5.40
N CYS A 173 1.93 -71.40 6.27
CA CYS A 173 2.97 -70.40 6.54
C CYS A 173 3.47 -69.67 5.28
N ALA A 174 2.57 -69.43 4.32
CA ALA A 174 2.88 -68.65 3.12
C ALA A 174 2.78 -67.14 3.39
N HIS A 175 3.47 -66.36 2.56
CA HIS A 175 3.38 -64.90 2.57
C HIS A 175 3.53 -64.32 1.17
N THR A 176 3.05 -63.08 1.02
CA THR A 176 3.20 -62.21 -0.15
C THR A 176 3.71 -60.83 0.30
N GLU A 177 4.15 -59.98 -0.63
CA GLU A 177 4.37 -58.55 -0.38
C GLU A 177 3.62 -57.73 -1.44
N LEU A 178 2.69 -56.90 -0.97
CA LEU A 178 1.98 -55.90 -1.77
C LEU A 178 2.74 -54.57 -1.61
N VAL A 179 3.11 -53.92 -2.71
CA VAL A 179 3.98 -52.73 -2.70
C VAL A 179 3.29 -51.58 -3.42
N LEU A 180 3.26 -50.41 -2.78
CA LEU A 180 3.03 -49.13 -3.43
C LEU A 180 4.34 -48.34 -3.38
N ASP A 181 4.92 -48.05 -4.54
CA ASP A 181 6.04 -47.11 -4.71
C ASP A 181 5.51 -45.77 -5.25
N PHE A 182 5.91 -44.65 -4.64
CA PHE A 182 5.44 -43.30 -4.99
C PHE A 182 6.52 -42.55 -5.80
N SER A 183 6.13 -41.83 -6.85
CA SER A 183 7.09 -41.08 -7.70
C SER A 183 7.70 -39.83 -7.04
N LYS A 184 7.05 -39.33 -5.99
CA LYS A 184 7.48 -38.26 -5.08
C LYS A 184 7.30 -38.74 -3.63
N PRO A 185 7.86 -38.05 -2.62
CA PRO A 185 7.43 -38.22 -1.23
C PRO A 185 5.93 -37.91 -1.05
N VAL A 186 5.26 -38.61 -0.12
CA VAL A 186 3.86 -38.38 0.30
C VAL A 186 3.70 -38.42 1.83
N GLU A 187 2.75 -37.68 2.39
CA GLU A 187 2.46 -37.60 3.85
C GLU A 187 1.04 -38.13 4.20
N ASN A 188 0.76 -38.23 5.51
CA ASN A 188 -0.54 -38.54 6.14
C ASN A 188 -1.39 -39.63 5.44
N LEU A 189 -0.74 -40.70 4.99
CA LEU A 189 -1.36 -41.79 4.24
C LEU A 189 -2.34 -42.57 5.14
N SER A 190 -3.60 -42.71 4.70
CA SER A 190 -4.66 -43.43 5.41
C SER A 190 -5.45 -44.38 4.50
N PHE A 191 -5.72 -45.60 4.98
CA PHE A 191 -6.53 -46.63 4.30
C PHE A 191 -6.96 -47.74 5.27
N ARG A 192 -7.84 -48.64 4.82
CA ARG A 192 -8.22 -49.85 5.58
C ARG A 192 -7.75 -51.15 4.93
N ILE A 193 -7.48 -52.12 5.81
CA ILE A 193 -7.34 -53.53 5.48
C ILE A 193 -8.47 -54.27 6.20
N ASN A 194 -9.35 -54.89 5.43
CA ASN A 194 -10.51 -55.64 5.89
C ASN A 194 -10.26 -57.15 5.78
N ASP A 195 -11.21 -57.95 6.27
CA ASP A 195 -11.18 -59.42 6.20
C ASP A 195 -9.99 -60.08 6.95
N LEU A 196 -9.78 -59.72 8.22
CA LEU A 196 -8.74 -60.28 9.11
C LEU A 196 -9.32 -61.26 10.17
N ASP A 197 -10.07 -62.30 9.76
CA ASP A 197 -10.70 -63.30 10.66
C ASP A 197 -10.50 -64.81 10.36
N GLY A 198 -9.27 -65.23 10.10
CA GLY A 198 -8.83 -66.60 9.81
C GLY A 198 -7.41 -66.97 10.29
N HIS A 199 -6.67 -66.04 10.93
CA HIS A 199 -5.24 -66.09 11.35
C HIS A 199 -4.23 -65.40 10.40
N GLU A 200 -4.75 -64.50 9.57
CA GLU A 200 -4.08 -63.49 8.75
C GLU A 200 -3.14 -62.68 9.63
N ARG A 201 -1.97 -62.39 9.10
CA ARG A 201 -1.02 -61.44 9.69
C ARG A 201 -0.65 -60.42 8.65
N VAL A 202 -0.69 -59.15 9.02
CA VAL A 202 -0.19 -58.05 8.21
C VAL A 202 0.96 -57.37 8.93
N ARG A 203 2.05 -57.10 8.20
CA ARG A 203 3.14 -56.23 8.65
C ARG A 203 3.38 -55.16 7.62
N ILE A 204 3.37 -53.90 8.06
CA ILE A 204 3.49 -52.75 7.17
C ILE A 204 4.87 -52.13 7.37
N TYR A 205 5.60 -51.95 6.27
CA TYR A 205 6.92 -51.33 6.24
C TYR A 205 6.87 -50.08 5.37
N ALA A 206 6.56 -48.95 6.00
CA ALA A 206 6.63 -47.62 5.41
C ALA A 206 8.08 -47.12 5.38
N ARG A 207 8.49 -46.41 4.32
CA ARG A 207 9.87 -45.90 4.17
C ARG A 207 9.93 -44.51 3.58
N ASP A 208 10.90 -43.71 4.05
CA ASP A 208 11.28 -42.43 3.47
C ASP A 208 12.12 -42.59 2.17
N ALA A 209 12.58 -41.49 1.57
CA ALA A 209 13.40 -41.51 0.35
C ALA A 209 14.79 -42.15 0.56
N GLU A 210 15.33 -42.09 1.79
CA GLU A 210 16.57 -42.72 2.21
C GLU A 210 16.42 -44.24 2.47
N GLY A 211 15.19 -44.75 2.55
CA GLY A 211 14.86 -46.15 2.83
C GLY A 211 14.85 -46.52 4.32
N VAL A 212 14.80 -45.54 5.22
CA VAL A 212 14.63 -45.71 6.67
C VAL A 212 13.15 -46.01 6.97
N LEU A 213 12.87 -46.81 7.99
CA LEU A 213 11.49 -47.16 8.37
C LEU A 213 10.79 -46.01 9.11
N VAL A 214 9.66 -45.57 8.55
CA VAL A 214 8.76 -44.56 9.14
C VAL A 214 7.78 -45.25 10.10
N PRO A 215 7.38 -44.63 11.24
CA PRO A 215 6.39 -45.20 12.14
C PRO A 215 5.01 -45.35 11.49
N VAL A 216 4.35 -46.50 11.72
CA VAL A 216 2.99 -46.78 11.27
C VAL A 216 2.06 -46.81 12.48
N SER A 217 0.95 -46.08 12.42
CA SER A 217 -0.17 -46.19 13.37
C SER A 217 -1.15 -47.26 12.87
N LEU A 218 -1.68 -48.07 13.79
CA LEU A 218 -2.59 -49.18 13.48
C LEU A 218 -3.75 -49.25 14.47
N THR A 219 -4.96 -48.97 13.99
CA THR A 219 -6.21 -49.01 14.78
C THR A 219 -7.06 -50.20 14.35
N GLY A 220 -6.87 -51.33 15.03
CA GLY A 220 -7.58 -52.57 14.76
C GLY A 220 -8.99 -52.65 15.38
N GLY A 221 -9.90 -53.34 14.69
CA GLY A 221 -11.21 -53.74 15.17
C GLY A 221 -11.15 -54.74 16.33
N ALA A 222 -12.31 -55.08 16.90
CA ALA A 222 -12.38 -55.85 18.15
C ALA A 222 -11.84 -57.31 18.07
N ALA A 223 -11.58 -57.85 16.88
CA ALA A 223 -10.90 -59.13 16.67
C ALA A 223 -9.44 -59.02 16.17
N VAL A 224 -8.97 -57.81 15.85
CA VAL A 224 -7.63 -57.54 15.30
C VAL A 224 -6.69 -57.06 16.40
N ALA A 225 -5.59 -57.77 16.65
CA ALA A 225 -4.60 -57.39 17.65
C ALA A 225 -3.40 -56.68 17.00
N THR A 226 -3.10 -55.44 17.42
CA THR A 226 -1.97 -54.66 16.89
C THR A 226 -0.76 -54.64 17.82
N TYR A 227 0.45 -54.60 17.25
CA TYR A 227 1.72 -54.52 17.99
C TYR A 227 2.78 -53.75 17.20
N GLY A 228 2.81 -52.43 17.36
CA GLY A 228 3.56 -51.55 16.44
C GLY A 228 3.02 -51.70 15.02
N ALA A 229 3.88 -51.72 14.00
CA ALA A 229 3.50 -51.92 12.59
C ALA A 229 3.13 -53.38 12.22
N ASN A 230 2.53 -54.14 13.15
CA ASN A 230 2.04 -55.50 12.95
C ASN A 230 0.57 -55.57 13.38
N ALA A 231 -0.26 -56.25 12.61
CA ALA A 231 -1.62 -56.64 12.98
C ALA A 231 -1.80 -58.14 12.76
N GLU A 232 -2.57 -58.81 13.62
CA GLU A 232 -2.92 -60.22 13.47
C GLU A 232 -4.41 -60.45 13.80
N GLY A 233 -5.10 -61.21 12.93
CA GLY A 233 -6.47 -61.65 13.12
C GLY A 233 -6.58 -62.75 14.18
N TYR A 234 -7.46 -62.53 15.17
CA TYR A 234 -7.68 -63.46 16.29
C TYR A 234 -9.16 -63.79 16.53
N ALA A 235 -9.99 -63.66 15.50
CA ALA A 235 -11.36 -64.13 15.53
C ALA A 235 -11.45 -65.63 15.91
N SER A 236 -12.56 -65.99 16.56
CA SER A 236 -12.80 -67.38 17.02
C SER A 236 -13.99 -68.06 16.32
N SER A 237 -14.50 -67.41 15.27
CA SER A 237 -15.41 -67.94 14.24
C SER A 237 -14.99 -67.24 12.94
N PRO A 238 -14.62 -67.97 11.87
CA PRO A 238 -14.42 -67.44 10.53
C PRO A 238 -15.78 -67.41 9.81
N ASP A 239 -16.59 -66.43 10.18
CA ASP A 239 -17.96 -66.22 9.70
C ASP A 239 -18.36 -64.72 9.83
N PHE A 240 -17.41 -63.78 9.78
CA PHE A 240 -17.74 -62.36 9.63
C PHE A 240 -17.98 -62.02 8.14
N ASP A 241 -18.67 -60.92 7.86
CA ASP A 241 -18.75 -60.34 6.52
C ASP A 241 -17.54 -59.39 6.33
N ASP A 242 -17.05 -59.21 5.10
CA ASP A 242 -15.85 -58.40 4.79
C ASP A 242 -15.93 -56.95 5.34
N ASP A 243 -17.15 -56.40 5.48
CA ASP A 243 -17.41 -55.02 5.92
C ASP A 243 -17.61 -54.84 7.44
N ASP A 244 -17.40 -55.88 8.27
CA ASP A 244 -17.49 -55.71 9.73
C ASP A 244 -16.34 -54.82 10.28
N ALA A 245 -16.67 -53.89 11.18
CA ALA A 245 -15.67 -53.10 11.89
C ALA A 245 -14.85 -53.94 12.92
N THR A 246 -15.15 -55.22 13.06
CA THR A 246 -14.55 -56.17 14.01
C THR A 246 -13.28 -56.84 13.47
N ASN A 247 -13.28 -57.26 12.20
CA ASN A 247 -12.17 -57.88 11.46
C ASN A 247 -11.40 -56.85 10.59
N SER A 248 -11.73 -55.56 10.68
CA SER A 248 -11.11 -54.47 9.93
C SER A 248 -9.99 -53.74 10.69
N LEU A 249 -9.00 -53.21 9.97
CA LEU A 249 -7.82 -52.49 10.45
C LEU A 249 -7.68 -51.15 9.71
N LEU A 250 -7.69 -50.04 10.45
CA LEU A 250 -7.26 -48.74 9.93
C LEU A 250 -5.74 -48.60 10.05
N VAL A 251 -5.13 -48.03 9.00
CA VAL A 251 -3.69 -47.82 8.86
C VAL A 251 -3.43 -46.35 8.58
N ASP A 252 -2.68 -45.66 9.45
CA ASP A 252 -2.37 -44.23 9.31
C ASP A 252 -0.86 -43.98 9.44
N ILE A 253 -0.28 -43.21 8.50
CA ILE A 253 1.16 -43.07 8.36
C ILE A 253 1.53 -41.62 7.99
N ALA A 254 2.00 -40.85 8.96
CA ALA A 254 2.32 -39.42 8.78
C ALA A 254 3.36 -39.13 7.67
N GLY A 255 4.31 -40.04 7.42
CA GLY A 255 5.34 -39.84 6.40
C GLY A 255 6.58 -39.07 6.88
N PRO A 256 7.37 -38.49 5.95
CA PRO A 256 7.23 -38.57 4.49
C PRO A 256 7.59 -39.96 3.93
N LEU A 257 6.91 -40.41 2.88
CA LEU A 257 6.98 -41.77 2.33
C LEU A 257 7.41 -41.80 0.86
N SER A 258 8.38 -42.66 0.53
CA SER A 258 8.69 -43.08 -0.85
C SER A 258 8.02 -44.40 -1.24
N SER A 259 7.70 -45.24 -0.26
CA SER A 259 7.11 -46.58 -0.48
C SER A 259 6.43 -47.12 0.77
N ILE A 260 5.39 -47.92 0.58
CA ILE A 260 4.86 -48.83 1.62
C ILE A 260 4.88 -50.28 1.11
N VAL A 261 5.31 -51.20 1.99
CA VAL A 261 5.26 -52.64 1.74
C VAL A 261 4.35 -53.30 2.77
N ILE A 262 3.23 -53.83 2.31
CA ILE A 262 2.24 -54.56 3.11
C ILE A 262 2.53 -56.05 2.93
N ARG A 263 3.18 -56.66 3.91
CA ARG A 263 3.42 -58.11 3.93
C ARG A 263 2.25 -58.81 4.60
N TYR A 264 1.51 -59.58 3.82
CA TYR A 264 0.44 -60.47 4.26
C TYR A 264 0.97 -61.91 4.41
N GLU A 265 0.68 -62.55 5.54
CA GLU A 265 1.02 -63.95 5.86
C GLU A 265 -0.24 -64.72 6.30
N ALA A 266 -0.43 -65.94 5.80
CA ALA A 266 -1.66 -66.73 5.98
C ALA A 266 -1.40 -68.15 6.50
N ASP A 267 -2.41 -68.74 7.16
CA ASP A 267 -2.50 -70.18 7.44
C ASP A 267 -3.60 -70.80 6.56
N SER A 268 -3.18 -71.60 5.57
CA SER A 268 -4.06 -72.29 4.61
C SER A 268 -5.14 -73.22 5.18
N THR A 269 -5.27 -73.34 6.50
CA THR A 269 -6.35 -74.10 7.13
C THR A 269 -7.61 -73.28 7.43
N HIS A 270 -7.52 -71.93 7.50
CA HIS A 270 -8.61 -71.07 7.94
C HIS A 270 -8.67 -69.67 7.28
N SER A 271 -7.77 -69.34 6.35
CA SER A 271 -7.68 -67.99 5.74
C SER A 271 -8.39 -67.91 4.38
N ASP A 272 -9.15 -66.84 4.18
CA ASP A 272 -10.01 -66.52 3.03
C ASP A 272 -9.30 -65.51 2.11
N GLY A 273 -8.86 -64.38 2.66
CA GLY A 273 -8.11 -63.34 1.98
C GLY A 273 -7.61 -62.24 2.91
N ILE A 274 -7.43 -61.04 2.33
CA ILE A 274 -7.59 -59.72 2.92
C ILE A 274 -8.10 -58.78 1.81
N ASN A 275 -8.83 -57.73 2.16
CA ASN A 275 -9.22 -56.67 1.21
C ASN A 275 -8.55 -55.34 1.57
N LEU A 276 -7.86 -54.70 0.63
CA LEU A 276 -7.30 -53.35 0.77
C LEU A 276 -8.24 -52.33 0.12
N THR A 277 -8.69 -51.32 0.86
CA THR A 277 -9.44 -50.19 0.27
C THR A 277 -8.54 -49.33 -0.61
N ASP A 278 -9.15 -48.40 -1.36
CA ASP A 278 -8.45 -47.23 -1.91
C ASP A 278 -7.57 -46.54 -0.84
N VAL A 279 -6.46 -45.93 -1.28
CA VAL A 279 -5.41 -45.38 -0.41
C VAL A 279 -5.27 -43.88 -0.62
N TYR A 280 -5.53 -43.11 0.43
CA TYR A 280 -5.51 -41.64 0.44
C TYR A 280 -4.20 -41.15 1.07
N PHE A 281 -3.60 -40.09 0.52
CA PHE A 281 -2.32 -39.54 0.99
C PHE A 281 -2.17 -38.08 0.55
N ASP A 282 -1.36 -37.31 1.28
CA ASP A 282 -1.05 -35.92 0.96
C ASP A 282 0.18 -35.86 0.06
N THR A 283 0.20 -34.93 -0.90
CA THR A 283 1.39 -34.68 -1.72
C THR A 283 1.84 -33.24 -1.55
N THR A 284 3.06 -33.07 -1.03
CA THR A 284 3.72 -31.76 -0.93
C THR A 284 3.98 -31.21 -2.33
N GLN A 285 3.05 -30.37 -2.79
CA GLN A 285 3.22 -29.56 -3.98
C GLN A 285 3.80 -28.22 -3.56
N THR A 286 5.09 -28.00 -3.81
CA THR A 286 5.64 -26.65 -3.79
C THR A 286 4.98 -25.85 -4.92
N ILE A 287 3.91 -25.14 -4.61
CA ILE A 287 3.37 -24.11 -5.50
C ILE A 287 4.38 -22.96 -5.43
N ILE A 288 5.14 -22.82 -6.51
CA ILE A 288 6.14 -21.76 -6.63
C ILE A 288 5.46 -20.59 -7.30
N ASP A 289 5.07 -19.62 -6.49
CA ASP A 289 4.95 -18.23 -6.90
C ASP A 289 6.27 -17.79 -7.58
N ASP A 290 6.21 -17.52 -8.89
CA ASP A 290 7.33 -17.04 -9.72
C ASP A 290 6.97 -15.81 -10.57
N GLY A 291 5.90 -15.11 -10.18
CA GLY A 291 5.41 -13.91 -10.83
C GLY A 291 6.23 -12.66 -10.52
N LEU A 292 5.56 -11.51 -10.50
CA LEU A 292 6.16 -10.21 -10.18
C LEU A 292 5.23 -9.50 -9.20
N PRO A 293 5.78 -8.79 -8.20
CA PRO A 293 5.05 -7.79 -7.46
C PRO A 293 4.24 -6.85 -8.33
N GLY A 294 3.07 -6.42 -7.85
CA GLY A 294 2.11 -5.66 -8.65
C GLY A 294 1.67 -4.35 -8.03
N ASN A 295 0.39 -4.24 -7.67
CA ASN A 295 -0.26 -2.98 -7.28
C ASN A 295 -1.57 -3.34 -6.56
N ASP A 296 -1.61 -3.23 -5.25
CA ASP A 296 -2.64 -3.84 -4.42
C ASP A 296 -3.69 -2.85 -3.88
N THR A 297 -4.84 -3.39 -3.49
CA THR A 297 -5.91 -2.64 -2.82
C THR A 297 -6.36 -3.42 -1.59
N ILE A 298 -5.88 -3.00 -0.42
CA ILE A 298 -6.06 -3.72 0.84
C ILE A 298 -6.93 -2.88 1.79
N PHE A 299 -7.93 -3.53 2.38
CA PHE A 299 -8.71 -3.07 3.52
C PHE A 299 -8.49 -4.04 4.68
N GLY A 300 -8.17 -3.52 5.86
CA GLY A 300 -8.25 -4.25 7.13
C GLY A 300 -9.72 -4.40 7.55
N GLY A 301 -10.15 -3.71 8.61
CA GLY A 301 -11.58 -3.47 8.85
C GLY A 301 -11.98 -2.92 10.22
N ASP A 302 -12.59 -3.78 11.03
CA ASP A 302 -13.01 -3.51 12.42
C ASP A 302 -12.04 -4.23 13.41
N GLY A 303 -10.79 -3.76 13.56
CA GLY A 303 -9.79 -4.28 14.52
C GLY A 303 -8.46 -3.51 14.55
N ASP A 304 -7.49 -3.90 15.39
CA ASP A 304 -6.17 -3.24 15.51
C ASP A 304 -5.17 -3.83 14.45
N ASP A 305 -5.27 -3.41 13.18
CA ASP A 305 -4.72 -4.14 12.02
C ASP A 305 -3.21 -3.93 11.76
N THR A 306 -2.57 -4.87 11.05
CA THR A 306 -1.19 -4.72 10.52
C THR A 306 -1.09 -5.09 9.04
N ILE A 307 -0.83 -4.10 8.17
CA ILE A 307 -0.86 -4.23 6.72
C ILE A 307 0.51 -3.93 6.09
N PHE A 308 0.94 -4.77 5.14
CA PHE A 308 2.09 -4.51 4.27
C PHE A 308 1.68 -4.59 2.79
N GLY A 309 1.93 -3.54 1.99
CA GLY A 309 1.85 -3.61 0.53
C GLY A 309 3.06 -4.31 -0.09
N ASP A 310 4.26 -3.97 0.40
CA ASP A 310 5.60 -4.41 0.01
C ASP A 310 6.21 -3.75 -1.24
N ALA A 311 5.66 -3.89 -2.46
CA ALA A 311 6.39 -3.50 -3.68
C ALA A 311 5.52 -3.13 -4.91
N GLY A 312 4.39 -2.46 -4.72
CA GLY A 312 3.61 -1.82 -5.80
C GLY A 312 3.57 -0.29 -5.78
N ASP A 313 2.63 0.31 -6.53
CA ASP A 313 2.05 1.62 -6.18
C ASP A 313 0.67 1.32 -5.54
N ASP A 314 0.63 1.21 -4.20
CA ASP A 314 -0.42 0.48 -3.48
C ASP A 314 -1.51 1.38 -2.85
N SER A 315 -2.65 0.79 -2.49
CA SER A 315 -3.80 1.47 -1.89
C SER A 315 -4.23 0.77 -0.60
N LEU A 316 -3.66 1.21 0.53
CA LEU A 316 -3.85 0.60 1.84
C LEU A 316 -4.83 1.43 2.69
N ILE A 317 -5.82 0.76 3.27
CA ILE A 317 -6.76 1.32 4.25
C ILE A 317 -6.78 0.36 5.44
N GLY A 318 -6.56 0.85 6.66
CA GLY A 318 -6.82 0.10 7.90
C GLY A 318 -8.33 -0.02 8.11
N GLY A 319 -8.87 0.65 9.11
CA GLY A 319 -10.30 0.96 9.14
C GLY A 319 -10.77 1.57 10.44
N SER A 320 -10.80 0.78 11.51
CA SER A 320 -11.20 1.22 12.84
C SER A 320 -10.65 0.36 13.98
N GLY A 321 -9.36 0.58 14.25
CA GLY A 321 -8.62 0.24 15.47
C GLY A 321 -7.37 1.10 15.52
N ASP A 322 -6.40 0.77 16.37
CA ASP A 322 -5.11 1.47 16.43
C ASP A 322 -4.13 0.85 15.38
N ASP A 323 -4.30 1.19 14.09
CA ASP A 323 -3.77 0.43 12.93
C ASP A 323 -2.26 0.66 12.63
N VAL A 324 -1.61 -0.30 11.96
CA VAL A 324 -0.20 -0.19 11.50
C VAL A 324 -0.04 -0.53 10.01
N LEU A 325 0.19 0.49 9.17
CA LEU A 325 0.30 0.37 7.71
C LEU A 325 1.73 0.62 7.21
N PHE A 326 2.23 -0.28 6.37
CA PHE A 326 3.47 -0.13 5.59
C PHE A 326 3.14 -0.19 4.09
N GLY A 327 3.50 0.85 3.33
CA GLY A 327 3.52 0.83 1.87
C GLY A 327 4.64 -0.08 1.37
N GLY A 328 5.71 0.50 0.82
CA GLY A 328 6.93 -0.25 0.55
C GLY A 328 7.85 0.38 -0.47
N ASP A 329 7.99 -0.27 -1.64
CA ASP A 329 8.95 0.06 -2.71
C ASP A 329 8.27 0.66 -3.98
N GLY A 330 7.30 1.57 -3.82
CA GLY A 330 6.69 2.38 -4.90
C GLY A 330 5.79 3.52 -4.39
N ASN A 331 4.92 4.11 -5.23
CA ASN A 331 4.21 5.37 -4.93
C ASN A 331 2.84 5.16 -4.25
N ASP A 332 2.81 5.10 -2.93
CA ASP A 332 1.70 4.50 -2.19
C ASP A 332 0.64 5.49 -1.69
N THR A 333 -0.58 5.00 -1.46
CA THR A 333 -1.69 5.73 -0.84
C THR A 333 -2.15 5.00 0.43
N LEU A 334 -1.81 5.56 1.59
CA LEU A 334 -2.14 4.99 2.90
C LEU A 334 -3.22 5.82 3.61
N ARG A 335 -4.13 5.12 4.28
CA ARG A 335 -5.13 5.69 5.19
C ARG A 335 -5.26 4.80 6.41
N GLY A 336 -5.15 5.38 7.60
CA GLY A 336 -5.57 4.70 8.84
C GLY A 336 -7.10 4.60 8.87
N GLY A 337 -7.76 5.28 9.80
CA GLY A 337 -9.19 5.55 9.69
C GLY A 337 -9.80 6.17 10.93
N THR A 338 -9.97 5.36 11.98
CA THR A 338 -10.47 5.82 13.28
C THR A 338 -9.85 5.04 14.45
N GLY A 339 -8.70 5.50 14.92
CA GLY A 339 -7.94 5.03 16.09
C GLY A 339 -6.56 5.70 16.08
N ASP A 340 -5.70 5.45 17.06
CA ASP A 340 -4.41 6.14 17.17
C ASP A 340 -3.35 5.51 16.23
N ASP A 341 -3.47 5.78 14.92
CA ASP A 341 -2.86 5.01 13.82
C ASP A 341 -1.35 5.24 13.61
N THR A 342 -0.64 4.29 12.97
CA THR A 342 0.77 4.41 12.57
C THR A 342 1.03 4.03 11.11
N LEU A 343 1.41 5.01 10.27
CA LEU A 343 1.58 4.86 8.82
C LEU A 343 3.05 5.06 8.38
N PHE A 344 3.55 4.21 7.47
CA PHE A 344 4.87 4.32 6.83
C PHE A 344 4.74 4.20 5.30
N GLY A 345 5.09 5.24 4.52
CA GLY A 345 5.17 5.13 3.04
C GLY A 345 6.43 4.38 2.57
N GLU A 346 7.54 4.62 3.27
CA GLU A 346 8.87 4.10 3.01
C GLU A 346 9.57 4.62 1.73
N ALA A 347 9.07 4.43 0.50
CA ALA A 347 9.91 4.57 -0.70
C ALA A 347 9.35 5.10 -2.04
N GLY A 348 8.20 5.75 -2.11
CA GLY A 348 7.73 6.46 -3.31
C GLY A 348 7.68 7.97 -3.14
N ASP A 349 6.97 8.65 -4.05
CA ASP A 349 6.36 9.96 -3.73
C ASP A 349 4.94 9.65 -3.19
N ASP A 350 4.81 9.58 -1.86
CA ASP A 350 3.71 8.86 -1.17
C ASP A 350 2.57 9.79 -0.67
N SER A 351 1.42 9.21 -0.33
CA SER A 351 0.20 9.94 0.10
C SER A 351 -0.44 9.33 1.35
N LEU A 352 -0.07 9.83 2.53
CA LEU A 352 -0.52 9.34 3.84
C LEU A 352 -1.63 10.21 4.46
N ALA A 353 -2.64 9.58 5.07
CA ALA A 353 -3.70 10.25 5.84
C ALA A 353 -4.10 9.50 7.13
N GLY A 354 -4.09 10.16 8.29
CA GLY A 354 -4.52 9.56 9.57
C GLY A 354 -6.04 9.51 9.80
N ASP A 355 -6.77 10.53 9.33
CA ASP A 355 -8.24 10.72 9.44
C ASP A 355 -8.83 11.03 10.85
N GLU A 356 -8.80 10.13 11.84
CA GLU A 356 -9.42 10.30 13.19
C GLU A 356 -8.69 9.63 14.38
N GLY A 357 -7.44 9.98 14.67
CA GLY A 357 -6.77 9.68 15.95
C GLY A 357 -5.64 10.63 16.34
N ASP A 358 -4.91 10.31 17.42
CA ASP A 358 -3.64 10.98 17.80
C ASP A 358 -2.45 10.35 17.00
N ASP A 359 -2.52 10.45 15.66
CA ASP A 359 -1.81 9.58 14.70
C ASP A 359 -0.29 9.79 14.57
N ILE A 360 0.43 8.79 14.03
CA ILE A 360 1.88 8.85 13.73
C ILE A 360 2.17 8.50 12.25
N LEU A 361 2.61 9.49 11.47
CA LEU A 361 2.88 9.33 10.04
C LEU A 361 4.38 9.49 9.72
N PHE A 362 4.92 8.61 8.88
CA PHE A 362 6.26 8.70 8.29
C PHE A 362 6.15 8.57 6.75
N GLY A 363 6.62 9.56 5.99
CA GLY A 363 6.73 9.45 4.53
C GLY A 363 7.86 8.49 4.15
N GLY A 364 8.98 9.03 3.66
CA GLY A 364 10.28 8.39 3.85
C GLY A 364 11.33 8.72 2.81
N LYS A 365 11.00 8.59 1.51
CA LYS A 365 11.97 8.75 0.40
C LYS A 365 11.34 9.16 -0.97
N GLY A 366 10.50 10.19 -1.01
CA GLY A 366 10.17 10.91 -2.26
C GLY A 366 9.55 12.26 -1.96
N ASP A 367 8.92 12.91 -2.94
CA ASP A 367 8.23 14.20 -2.73
C ASP A 367 6.83 13.95 -2.09
N ASP A 368 6.80 13.65 -0.79
CA ASP A 368 5.65 13.04 -0.09
C ASP A 368 4.51 14.03 0.27
N THR A 369 3.30 13.52 0.51
CA THR A 369 2.13 14.28 1.01
C THR A 369 1.51 13.63 2.24
N LEU A 370 1.40 14.38 3.35
CA LEU A 370 1.02 13.87 4.67
C LEU A 370 -0.05 14.77 5.33
N ASP A 371 -1.21 14.19 5.67
CA ASP A 371 -2.31 14.86 6.39
C ASP A 371 -2.72 14.09 7.65
N GLY A 372 -2.41 14.61 8.83
CA GLY A 372 -2.70 13.97 10.12
C GLY A 372 -4.18 13.86 10.49
N GLY A 373 -5.11 14.51 9.80
CA GLY A 373 -6.54 14.30 10.07
C GLY A 373 -7.07 15.01 11.32
N LYS A 374 -7.21 14.32 12.46
CA LYS A 374 -7.94 14.86 13.65
C LYS A 374 -7.47 14.39 15.04
N GLY A 375 -6.25 14.72 15.45
CA GLY A 375 -5.85 14.60 16.86
C GLY A 375 -4.79 15.60 17.31
N ASP A 376 -3.87 15.11 18.14
CA ASP A 376 -2.61 15.75 18.52
C ASP A 376 -1.42 15.04 17.79
N ASP A 377 -1.53 14.90 16.46
CA ASP A 377 -0.73 14.03 15.57
C ASP A 377 0.80 14.29 15.54
N THR A 378 1.58 13.29 15.14
CA THR A 378 3.05 13.33 14.98
C THR A 378 3.48 12.90 13.57
N ILE A 379 3.97 13.84 12.75
CA ILE A 379 4.25 13.62 11.33
C ILE A 379 5.72 13.90 11.00
N PHE A 380 6.36 12.97 10.30
CA PHE A 380 7.71 13.10 9.74
C PHE A 380 7.62 12.96 8.20
N GLY A 381 8.08 13.96 7.45
CA GLY A 381 8.25 13.84 5.99
C GLY A 381 9.38 12.87 5.66
N GLY A 382 10.62 13.34 5.87
CA GLY A 382 11.79 12.49 5.97
C GLY A 382 12.87 12.87 4.97
N LYS A 383 12.59 12.71 3.66
CA LYS A 383 13.54 12.99 2.56
C LYS A 383 12.85 13.31 1.23
N GLY A 384 12.55 14.57 1.03
CA GLY A 384 11.91 14.99 -0.21
C GLY A 384 11.78 16.50 -0.39
N ASN A 385 10.57 16.91 -0.69
CA ASN A 385 10.13 18.30 -0.82
C ASN A 385 8.68 18.35 -0.32
N ASP A 386 8.49 17.91 0.93
CA ASP A 386 7.28 17.24 1.39
C ASP A 386 6.14 18.21 1.71
N LEU A 387 4.91 17.74 1.64
CA LEU A 387 3.70 18.55 1.80
C LEU A 387 2.93 18.11 3.06
N ILE A 388 3.19 18.79 4.18
CA ILE A 388 2.82 18.34 5.53
C ILE A 388 1.72 19.22 6.14
N THR A 389 0.70 18.60 6.73
CA THR A 389 -0.31 19.26 7.59
C THR A 389 -0.82 18.35 8.70
N GLY A 390 -1.11 18.90 9.88
CA GLY A 390 -1.78 18.19 10.99
C GLY A 390 -3.30 18.45 11.03
N GLY A 391 -3.96 18.31 9.88
CA GLY A 391 -5.42 18.38 9.72
C GLY A 391 -6.21 19.44 10.53
N GLU A 392 -7.23 18.97 11.26
CA GLU A 392 -8.06 19.75 12.21
C GLU A 392 -7.60 19.55 13.68
N GLY A 393 -6.31 19.29 13.91
CA GLY A 393 -5.70 19.03 15.22
C GLY A 393 -5.33 20.27 16.04
N GLY A 394 -4.32 20.11 16.93
CA GLY A 394 -3.74 21.23 17.67
C GLY A 394 -2.56 20.92 18.61
N GLY A 395 -2.35 19.68 19.06
CA GLY A 395 -1.14 19.32 19.83
C GLY A 395 0.10 19.05 18.95
N ASN A 396 -0.09 19.11 17.63
CA ASN A 396 0.65 18.42 16.59
C ASN A 396 2.16 18.67 16.61
N PHE A 397 2.93 17.66 16.21
CA PHE A 397 4.38 17.73 15.99
C PHE A 397 4.69 17.41 14.53
N LEU A 398 5.12 18.41 13.77
CA LEU A 398 5.39 18.29 12.34
C LEU A 398 6.90 18.45 12.09
N PHE A 399 7.53 17.47 11.47
CA PHE A 399 8.97 17.41 11.16
C PHE A 399 9.20 17.24 9.65
N GLY A 400 10.13 18.01 9.07
CA GLY A 400 10.59 17.81 7.68
C GLY A 400 11.79 16.86 7.59
N ASP A 401 12.78 17.09 8.47
CA ASP A 401 14.07 16.39 8.63
C ASP A 401 15.17 16.72 7.58
N ASP A 402 15.17 16.14 6.38
CA ASP A 402 16.15 16.39 5.30
C ASP A 402 15.45 17.04 4.08
N ASP A 403 16.02 18.13 3.56
CA ASP A 403 15.71 18.80 2.28
C ASP A 403 14.78 20.06 2.29
N ARG A 404 13.51 20.04 1.84
CA ARG A 404 12.79 21.28 1.41
C ARG A 404 11.26 21.30 1.60
N ASP A 405 10.80 21.31 2.83
CA ASP A 405 9.42 20.91 3.11
C ASP A 405 8.45 22.09 3.23
N THR A 406 7.15 21.80 3.08
CA THR A 406 6.07 22.79 3.04
C THR A 406 4.96 22.44 4.04
N PHE A 407 5.04 23.06 5.22
CA PHE A 407 4.01 22.98 6.25
C PHE A 407 2.86 23.93 5.93
N PHE A 408 1.63 23.43 5.82
CA PHE A 408 0.45 24.23 5.49
C PHE A 408 -0.72 23.98 6.44
N ASN A 409 -1.77 24.83 6.36
CA ASN A 409 -2.97 24.86 7.22
C ASN A 409 -2.79 25.03 8.74
N VAL A 410 -1.58 24.80 9.28
CA VAL A 410 -1.08 24.98 10.67
C VAL A 410 -2.06 25.67 11.63
N THR A 411 -2.42 24.91 12.66
CA THR A 411 -3.41 25.19 13.70
C THR A 411 -2.79 25.80 14.97
N PRO A 412 -3.61 26.18 15.96
CA PRO A 412 -3.12 26.58 17.27
C PRO A 412 -2.52 25.43 18.10
N ASP A 413 -1.45 25.75 18.83
CA ASP A 413 -0.69 24.89 19.75
C ASP A 413 0.29 23.87 19.08
N ASP A 414 0.22 23.73 17.75
CA ASP A 414 1.16 23.01 16.87
C ASP A 414 2.64 23.36 17.12
N ARG A 415 3.52 22.42 16.77
CA ARG A 415 4.98 22.57 16.79
C ARG A 415 5.58 22.07 15.48
N ILE A 416 6.12 23.01 14.72
CA ILE A 416 6.74 22.77 13.43
C ILE A 416 8.25 22.81 13.59
N PHE A 417 8.93 21.82 13.02
CA PHE A 417 10.35 21.72 12.91
C PHE A 417 10.65 21.48 11.44
N GLY A 418 11.47 22.33 10.81
CA GLY A 418 11.98 22.06 9.47
C GLY A 418 13.00 20.92 9.52
N GLY A 419 14.27 21.26 9.35
CA GLY A 419 15.40 20.39 9.66
C GLY A 419 16.73 21.16 9.70
N ASP A 420 17.82 20.52 10.14
CA ASP A 420 19.20 21.00 9.87
C ASP A 420 19.96 20.10 8.88
N GLY A 421 19.21 19.27 8.15
CA GLY A 421 19.65 18.34 7.10
C GLY A 421 19.54 18.87 5.67
N GLY A 422 19.87 17.99 4.71
CA GLY A 422 19.67 18.20 3.27
C GLY A 422 20.08 19.56 2.66
N ASP A 423 19.16 20.12 1.87
CA ASP A 423 19.20 21.40 1.13
C ASP A 423 18.43 22.56 1.83
N ASP A 424 18.45 22.53 3.17
CA ASP A 424 18.15 23.58 4.18
C ASP A 424 17.19 24.72 3.76
N TYR A 425 15.93 24.39 3.45
CA TYR A 425 14.97 25.42 3.03
C TYR A 425 13.48 25.11 3.18
N ASP A 426 12.99 25.23 4.41
CA ASP A 426 11.63 24.92 4.77
C ASP A 426 10.67 26.12 4.63
N THR A 427 9.42 25.82 4.28
CA THR A 427 8.38 26.82 3.99
C THR A 427 7.16 26.62 4.89
N LEU A 428 6.97 27.54 5.84
CA LEU A 428 5.74 27.64 6.63
C LEU A 428 4.69 28.46 5.86
N ASP A 429 3.71 27.78 5.27
CA ASP A 429 2.69 28.39 4.42
C ASP A 429 1.42 28.82 5.19
N MET A 430 1.45 30.04 5.70
CA MET A 430 0.29 30.67 6.36
C MET A 430 -0.77 31.23 5.39
N ARG A 431 -0.88 30.73 4.15
CA ARG A 431 -2.00 31.06 3.25
C ARG A 431 -3.26 30.30 3.69
N GLY A 432 -4.42 30.93 3.55
CA GLY A 432 -5.69 30.35 4.02
C GLY A 432 -5.93 30.51 5.54
N ALA A 433 -4.86 30.47 6.35
CA ALA A 433 -4.90 30.70 7.78
C ALA A 433 -5.66 31.98 8.19
N GLY A 434 -6.25 31.94 9.39
CA GLY A 434 -6.94 33.09 10.00
C GLY A 434 -6.00 34.28 10.23
N PRO A 435 -6.52 35.44 10.69
CA PRO A 435 -5.66 36.60 10.96
C PRO A 435 -4.59 36.25 12.00
N PHE A 436 -3.32 36.22 11.62
CA PHE A 436 -2.21 35.88 12.51
C PHE A 436 -1.20 37.02 12.64
N ARG A 437 -0.23 36.86 13.55
CA ARG A 437 1.04 37.61 13.56
C ARG A 437 2.17 36.71 14.05
N LEU A 438 3.39 36.97 13.60
CA LEU A 438 4.59 36.31 14.13
C LEU A 438 5.18 37.14 15.27
N VAL A 439 5.57 36.50 16.37
CA VAL A 439 6.24 37.10 17.53
C VAL A 439 7.45 36.29 17.98
N ASP A 440 8.30 36.95 18.75
CA ASP A 440 9.58 36.44 19.29
C ASP A 440 10.50 35.77 18.26
N VAL A 441 10.30 36.09 16.98
CA VAL A 441 11.08 35.59 15.84
C VAL A 441 12.55 35.99 15.97
N VAL A 442 13.41 34.98 15.99
CA VAL A 442 14.88 35.08 16.03
C VAL A 442 15.48 34.27 14.89
N PRO A 443 16.71 34.58 14.43
CA PRO A 443 17.52 33.57 13.77
C PRO A 443 17.74 32.39 14.72
N ASP A 444 17.78 31.21 14.14
CA ASP A 444 17.98 29.90 14.77
C ASP A 444 19.38 29.73 15.41
N SER A 445 19.75 28.48 15.72
CA SER A 445 21.01 28.14 16.41
C SER A 445 22.29 28.22 15.55
N ASP A 446 22.20 27.97 14.24
CA ASP A 446 23.31 28.11 13.28
C ASP A 446 23.25 29.45 12.52
N GLY A 447 22.04 29.99 12.34
CA GLY A 447 21.74 31.29 11.79
C GLY A 447 21.33 31.32 10.32
N PHE A 448 21.01 30.21 9.66
CA PHE A 448 20.43 30.19 8.32
C PHE A 448 18.91 30.40 8.36
N GLY A 449 18.20 29.68 9.22
CA GLY A 449 16.75 29.74 9.44
C GLY A 449 16.21 30.80 10.40
N LEU A 450 15.01 30.52 10.91
CA LEU A 450 14.28 31.29 11.92
C LEU A 450 13.53 30.38 12.90
N ASP A 451 13.62 30.68 14.20
CA ASP A 451 12.71 30.18 15.23
C ASP A 451 11.68 31.25 15.58
N GLY A 452 10.49 30.87 16.02
CA GLY A 452 9.50 31.84 16.49
C GLY A 452 8.19 31.27 17.04
N THR A 453 7.19 32.15 17.13
CA THR A 453 5.84 31.79 17.58
C THR A 453 4.79 32.51 16.72
N ILE A 454 3.83 31.74 16.25
CA ILE A 454 2.64 32.21 15.54
C ILE A 454 1.59 32.56 16.61
N GLU A 455 1.12 33.80 16.65
CA GLU A 455 -0.07 34.16 17.42
C GLU A 455 -1.26 34.28 16.47
N PHE A 456 -2.17 33.31 16.52
CA PHE A 456 -3.46 33.37 15.84
C PHE A 456 -4.35 34.39 16.53
N LEU A 457 -5.07 35.21 15.77
CA LEU A 457 -5.88 36.31 16.27
C LEU A 457 -7.37 36.15 15.89
N SER A 458 -8.23 36.74 16.70
CA SER A 458 -9.65 36.90 16.42
C SER A 458 -9.88 37.60 15.06
N ALA A 459 -11.07 37.41 14.48
CA ALA A 459 -11.46 38.03 13.21
C ALA A 459 -11.38 39.58 13.20
N ASP A 460 -11.43 40.23 14.36
CA ASP A 460 -11.24 41.68 14.56
C ASP A 460 -9.80 42.08 14.97
N ARG A 461 -8.89 41.11 15.07
CA ARG A 461 -7.47 41.22 15.47
C ARG A 461 -7.26 41.83 16.86
N SER A 462 -8.26 41.74 17.75
CA SER A 462 -8.20 42.33 19.09
C SER A 462 -7.66 41.40 20.18
N THR A 463 -7.76 40.08 20.01
CA THR A 463 -7.29 39.07 20.96
C THR A 463 -6.52 37.97 20.24
N VAL A 464 -5.46 37.46 20.88
CA VAL A 464 -4.87 36.16 20.53
C VAL A 464 -5.88 35.07 20.89
N ILE A 465 -6.06 34.08 20.01
CA ILE A 465 -6.99 32.95 20.19
C ILE A 465 -6.28 31.61 20.37
N GLY A 466 -4.98 31.53 20.05
CA GLY A 466 -4.12 30.37 20.24
C GLY A 466 -2.72 30.61 19.65
N THR A 467 -1.77 29.70 19.85
CA THR A 467 -0.35 29.93 19.49
C THR A 467 0.39 28.68 19.04
N ALA A 468 0.97 28.66 17.84
CA ALA A 468 1.87 27.59 17.40
C ALA A 468 3.34 28.01 17.43
N ARG A 469 4.24 27.03 17.43
CA ARG A 469 5.71 27.21 17.40
C ARG A 469 6.28 26.75 16.07
N PHE A 470 7.33 27.42 15.62
CA PHE A 470 8.17 26.92 14.55
C PHE A 470 9.64 27.08 14.94
N GLU A 471 10.45 26.08 14.63
CA GLU A 471 11.90 26.04 14.89
C GLU A 471 12.59 25.62 13.57
N ASN A 472 13.65 26.32 13.20
CA ASN A 472 14.33 26.29 11.88
C ASN A 472 13.40 26.32 10.64
N ILE A 473 12.88 27.50 10.27
CA ILE A 473 12.14 27.73 9.01
C ILE A 473 12.68 28.95 8.24
N GLU A 474 12.95 28.80 6.94
CA GLU A 474 13.60 29.82 6.10
C GLU A 474 12.59 30.72 5.35
N ASN A 475 11.36 30.24 5.09
CA ASN A 475 10.52 30.81 4.02
C ASN A 475 8.99 30.91 4.27
N ILE A 476 8.34 31.87 3.56
CA ILE A 476 6.89 32.18 3.47
C ILE A 476 6.64 33.00 2.13
N ILE A 477 5.55 33.77 1.92
CA ILE A 477 5.08 34.25 0.57
C ILE A 477 4.54 35.73 0.45
N PRO A 478 5.13 36.73 -0.28
CA PRO A 478 4.70 38.16 -0.35
C PRO A 478 4.67 38.90 -1.73
N CYS A 479 4.38 40.21 -1.72
CA CYS A 479 3.75 41.01 -2.80
C CYS A 479 3.98 42.61 -2.90
N PHE A 480 2.97 43.56 -2.93
CA PHE A 480 3.08 45.09 -2.90
C PHE A 480 2.86 45.73 -1.49
N THR A 481 3.57 46.79 -1.06
CA THR A 481 3.48 47.21 0.37
C THR A 481 2.13 47.79 0.86
N PRO A 482 1.73 47.57 2.15
CA PRO A 482 0.57 48.23 2.77
C PRO A 482 0.60 49.76 2.66
N GLY A 483 -0.58 50.37 2.76
CA GLY A 483 -0.79 51.80 2.53
C GLY A 483 -0.78 52.20 1.05
N THR A 484 -0.50 51.27 0.14
CA THR A 484 -0.67 51.44 -1.31
C THR A 484 -2.16 51.52 -1.63
N ARG A 485 -2.56 52.58 -2.35
CA ARG A 485 -3.94 52.89 -2.72
C ARG A 485 -4.25 52.34 -4.11
N ILE A 486 -5.13 51.36 -4.18
CA ILE A 486 -5.65 50.81 -5.43
C ILE A 486 -6.98 51.48 -5.75
N ALA A 487 -7.13 51.99 -6.97
CA ALA A 487 -8.36 52.64 -7.39
C ALA A 487 -9.48 51.61 -7.66
N THR A 488 -10.62 51.76 -7.01
CA THR A 488 -11.81 50.91 -7.18
C THR A 488 -12.99 51.73 -7.73
N PRO A 489 -14.08 51.10 -8.23
CA PRO A 489 -15.30 51.79 -8.66
C PRO A 489 -15.99 52.64 -7.58
N ARG A 490 -15.58 52.53 -6.31
CA ARG A 490 -16.10 53.30 -5.16
C ARG A 490 -15.12 54.37 -4.65
N GLY A 491 -13.99 54.55 -5.32
CA GLY A 491 -12.85 55.37 -4.87
C GLY A 491 -11.62 54.51 -4.55
N GLU A 492 -10.54 55.14 -4.12
CA GLU A 492 -9.33 54.43 -3.70
C GLU A 492 -9.52 53.71 -2.36
N ARG A 493 -9.00 52.49 -2.27
CA ARG A 493 -8.90 51.68 -1.03
C ARG A 493 -7.46 51.23 -0.83
N MET A 494 -7.08 50.91 0.40
CA MET A 494 -5.74 50.40 0.66
C MET A 494 -5.64 48.94 0.18
N VAL A 495 -4.46 48.51 -0.27
CA VAL A 495 -4.25 47.15 -0.81
C VAL A 495 -4.53 46.06 0.25
N GLU A 496 -4.21 46.35 1.52
CA GLU A 496 -4.56 45.54 2.70
C GLU A 496 -6.07 45.46 3.02
N GLU A 497 -6.90 46.29 2.39
CA GLU A 497 -8.36 46.28 2.56
C GLU A 497 -9.08 45.50 1.46
N LEU A 498 -8.39 45.10 0.38
CA LEU A 498 -8.99 44.42 -0.77
C LEU A 498 -9.28 42.95 -0.48
N LYS A 499 -10.25 42.37 -1.21
CA LYS A 499 -10.62 40.96 -1.12
C LYS A 499 -10.90 40.37 -2.51
N VAL A 500 -10.88 39.05 -2.61
CA VAL A 500 -11.46 38.33 -3.76
C VAL A 500 -12.92 38.78 -3.96
N GLY A 501 -13.31 39.04 -5.20
CA GLY A 501 -14.61 39.63 -5.55
C GLY A 501 -14.68 41.16 -5.50
N ASP A 502 -13.69 41.87 -4.93
CA ASP A 502 -13.59 43.32 -5.13
C ASP A 502 -13.20 43.63 -6.58
N ARG A 503 -13.67 44.79 -7.08
CA ARG A 503 -13.35 45.25 -8.43
C ARG A 503 -12.35 46.40 -8.40
N VAL A 504 -11.39 46.36 -9.30
CA VAL A 504 -10.30 47.34 -9.44
C VAL A 504 -10.43 48.09 -10.77
N ILE A 505 -9.86 49.30 -10.84
CA ILE A 505 -9.77 50.08 -12.07
C ILE A 505 -8.47 49.70 -12.78
N THR A 506 -8.62 49.19 -14.01
CA THR A 506 -7.53 48.74 -14.87
C THR A 506 -7.51 49.50 -16.19
N ARG A 507 -6.38 49.44 -16.90
CA ARG A 507 -6.14 50.20 -18.13
C ARG A 507 -6.66 49.50 -19.39
N ASP A 508 -6.57 48.17 -19.43
CA ASP A 508 -6.52 47.43 -20.70
C ASP A 508 -7.85 46.73 -21.02
N ASN A 509 -8.43 45.92 -20.12
CA ASN A 509 -9.77 45.33 -20.34
C ASN A 509 -10.90 46.02 -19.54
N GLY A 510 -10.58 47.13 -18.87
CA GLY A 510 -11.52 47.84 -17.99
C GLY A 510 -11.81 47.07 -16.69
N MET A 511 -12.63 47.66 -15.80
CA MET A 511 -12.73 47.27 -14.39
C MET A 511 -12.87 45.75 -14.13
N GLN A 512 -11.75 45.06 -13.86
CA GLN A 512 -11.73 43.63 -13.55
C GLN A 512 -12.13 43.36 -12.09
N GLU A 513 -12.26 42.08 -11.78
CA GLU A 513 -12.56 41.54 -10.46
C GLU A 513 -11.34 40.77 -9.93
N ILE A 514 -11.05 40.91 -8.64
CA ILE A 514 -9.94 40.19 -8.00
C ILE A 514 -10.33 38.72 -7.83
N ARG A 515 -9.49 37.81 -8.33
CA ARG A 515 -9.63 36.35 -8.18
C ARG A 515 -8.77 35.77 -7.07
N TRP A 516 -7.65 36.41 -6.74
CA TRP A 516 -6.67 35.92 -5.76
C TRP A 516 -5.94 37.09 -5.08
N ILE A 517 -5.48 36.92 -3.84
CA ILE A 517 -4.66 37.88 -3.07
C ILE A 517 -3.80 37.17 -1.99
N GLY A 518 -2.55 37.61 -1.74
CA GLY A 518 -1.62 37.05 -0.72
C GLY A 518 -0.69 38.08 -0.05
N ALA A 519 0.16 37.69 0.95
CA ALA A 519 1.17 38.56 1.63
C ALA A 519 2.15 37.90 2.67
N ARG A 520 3.45 38.30 2.73
CA ARG A 520 4.33 38.27 3.96
C ARG A 520 4.56 39.69 4.48
N PRO A 521 4.93 39.84 5.76
CA PRO A 521 6.06 40.67 6.20
C PRO A 521 7.46 40.11 5.82
N LEU A 522 8.35 40.94 5.25
CA LEU A 522 9.81 40.73 5.27
C LEU A 522 10.43 41.61 6.38
N SER A 523 11.35 41.07 7.18
CA SER A 523 12.07 41.84 8.20
C SER A 523 13.21 42.70 7.64
N GLY A 524 13.66 43.67 8.43
CA GLY A 524 14.87 44.45 8.13
C GLY A 524 16.15 43.61 8.12
N THR A 525 16.12 42.36 8.60
CA THR A 525 17.26 41.43 8.63
C THR A 525 17.31 40.59 7.37
N GLU A 526 16.18 40.02 6.93
CA GLU A 526 16.03 39.42 5.59
C GLU A 526 16.39 40.42 4.50
N LEU A 527 15.85 41.65 4.58
CA LEU A 527 16.19 42.72 3.64
C LEU A 527 17.68 43.12 3.71
N GLN A 528 18.41 42.80 4.79
CA GLN A 528 19.86 42.93 4.82
C GLN A 528 20.58 41.75 4.12
N ARG A 529 20.16 40.50 4.39
CA ARG A 529 20.67 39.26 3.75
C ARG A 529 20.39 39.22 2.23
N ALA A 530 19.21 39.68 1.81
CA ALA A 530 18.75 39.75 0.42
C ALA A 530 18.56 41.22 -0.07
N PRO A 531 19.65 41.97 -0.38
CA PRO A 531 19.56 43.35 -0.87
C PRO A 531 18.72 43.54 -2.15
N HIS A 532 18.52 42.47 -2.91
CA HIS A 532 17.77 42.47 -4.16
C HIS A 532 16.24 42.54 -3.97
N LEU A 533 15.72 42.33 -2.75
CA LEU A 533 14.29 42.45 -2.40
C LEU A 533 13.94 43.78 -1.70
N ARG A 534 14.94 44.63 -1.38
CA ARG A 534 14.74 45.91 -0.66
C ARG A 534 13.81 46.85 -1.44
N PRO A 535 12.73 47.37 -0.84
CA PRO A 535 11.76 48.22 -1.51
C PRO A 535 12.35 49.39 -2.31
N ILE A 536 11.73 49.66 -3.46
CA ILE A 536 11.97 50.87 -4.25
C ILE A 536 10.91 51.90 -3.89
N LEU A 537 11.34 53.02 -3.31
CA LEU A 537 10.51 54.21 -3.11
C LEU A 537 10.52 55.05 -4.39
N ILE A 538 9.34 55.28 -4.95
CA ILE A 538 9.12 56.17 -6.10
C ILE A 538 8.31 57.36 -5.59
N ARG A 539 8.96 58.52 -5.47
CA ARG A 539 8.32 59.74 -4.95
C ARG A 539 7.30 60.32 -5.94
N ALA A 540 6.33 61.07 -5.42
CA ALA A 540 5.33 61.77 -6.21
C ALA A 540 5.96 62.61 -7.33
N GLY A 541 5.48 62.41 -8.57
CA GLY A 541 5.99 63.08 -9.79
C GLY A 541 7.31 62.55 -10.36
N ALA A 542 8.00 61.59 -9.74
CA ALA A 542 9.32 61.11 -10.17
C ALA A 542 9.33 60.41 -11.55
N LEU A 543 8.20 59.87 -12.01
CA LEU A 543 8.05 59.20 -13.31
C LEU A 543 7.75 60.18 -14.45
N GLY A 544 7.57 61.47 -14.14
CA GLY A 544 7.17 62.50 -15.10
C GLY A 544 5.64 62.69 -15.18
N ASN A 545 5.21 63.76 -15.85
CA ASN A 545 3.79 64.16 -16.02
C ASN A 545 2.96 64.30 -14.72
N GLY A 546 3.60 64.31 -13.55
CA GLY A 546 2.94 64.33 -12.24
C GLY A 546 2.72 62.95 -11.61
N LEU A 547 3.27 61.88 -12.19
CA LEU A 547 3.10 60.50 -11.71
C LEU A 547 4.31 59.97 -10.91
N PRO A 548 4.11 59.11 -9.90
CA PRO A 548 2.83 58.80 -9.26
C PRO A 548 2.25 60.06 -8.59
N GLU A 549 0.94 60.09 -8.32
CA GLU A 549 0.32 61.26 -7.66
C GLU A 549 0.66 61.29 -6.16
N HIS A 550 0.98 60.13 -5.59
CA HIS A 550 1.49 59.94 -4.23
C HIS A 550 2.73 59.04 -4.22
N ASP A 551 3.63 59.22 -3.25
CA ASP A 551 4.78 58.33 -3.05
C ASP A 551 4.31 56.86 -3.02
N ILE A 552 4.91 55.98 -3.81
CA ILE A 552 4.59 54.54 -3.85
C ILE A 552 5.83 53.72 -3.51
N LEU A 553 5.62 52.60 -2.82
CA LEU A 553 6.67 51.69 -2.36
C LEU A 553 6.37 50.29 -2.91
N VAL A 554 7.33 49.69 -3.63
CA VAL A 554 7.12 48.47 -4.42
C VAL A 554 8.33 47.54 -4.40
N SER A 555 8.14 46.28 -4.79
CA SER A 555 9.25 45.34 -4.97
C SER A 555 10.20 45.77 -6.11
N PRO A 556 11.48 45.37 -6.08
CA PRO A 556 12.44 45.78 -7.09
C PRO A 556 12.11 45.39 -8.54
N GLN A 557 11.43 44.29 -8.80
CA GLN A 557 11.01 43.92 -10.16
C GLN A 557 9.57 44.34 -10.51
N HIS A 558 8.84 44.94 -9.57
CA HIS A 558 7.50 45.47 -9.82
C HIS A 558 7.50 46.46 -11.00
N ARG A 559 6.62 46.24 -11.99
CA ARG A 559 6.66 46.99 -13.27
C ARG A 559 5.66 48.15 -13.27
N LEU A 560 6.15 49.33 -13.63
CA LEU A 560 5.37 50.55 -13.79
C LEU A 560 5.28 50.92 -15.28
N LEU A 561 4.12 51.43 -15.70
CA LEU A 561 3.87 51.82 -17.09
C LEU A 561 4.33 53.27 -17.32
N LEU A 562 5.46 53.44 -18.01
CA LEU A 562 5.93 54.75 -18.44
C LEU A 562 5.31 55.15 -19.77
N THR A 563 4.90 56.42 -19.87
CA THR A 563 4.49 57.05 -21.15
C THR A 563 5.58 58.00 -21.63
N SER A 564 6.05 57.85 -22.88
CA SER A 564 7.15 58.68 -23.38
C SER A 564 7.21 58.78 -24.92
N GLU A 565 7.33 60.00 -25.43
CA GLU A 565 7.65 60.26 -26.85
C GLU A 565 8.97 59.59 -27.29
N ARG A 566 9.90 59.36 -26.35
CA ARG A 566 11.15 58.63 -26.62
C ARG A 566 10.94 57.13 -26.75
N ALA A 567 9.96 56.55 -26.05
CA ALA A 567 9.63 55.14 -26.24
C ALA A 567 9.03 54.92 -27.63
N GLU A 568 8.19 55.84 -28.11
CA GLU A 568 7.68 55.83 -29.49
C GLU A 568 8.83 55.95 -30.51
N LEU A 569 9.81 56.84 -30.27
CA LEU A 569 10.95 57.04 -31.17
C LEU A 569 11.97 55.88 -31.21
N TYR A 570 12.23 55.20 -30.09
CA TYR A 570 13.27 54.16 -30.00
C TYR A 570 12.73 52.72 -30.04
N PHE A 571 11.50 52.50 -29.60
CA PHE A 571 10.90 51.16 -29.47
C PHE A 571 9.59 51.00 -30.28
N ASN A 572 9.10 52.06 -30.91
CA ASN A 572 7.84 52.10 -31.67
C ASN A 572 6.58 51.85 -30.81
N GLU A 573 6.67 52.09 -29.50
CA GLU A 573 5.59 51.93 -28.51
C GLU A 573 5.52 53.16 -27.59
N ARG A 574 4.36 53.79 -27.44
CA ARG A 574 4.19 55.00 -26.60
C ARG A 574 4.25 54.75 -25.10
N GLU A 575 3.89 53.55 -24.69
CA GLU A 575 3.72 53.16 -23.30
C GLU A 575 4.43 51.82 -23.07
N VAL A 576 5.37 51.78 -22.11
CA VAL A 576 6.29 50.65 -21.92
C VAL A 576 6.39 50.30 -20.44
N LEU A 577 6.50 48.99 -20.14
CA LEU A 577 6.64 48.50 -18.77
C LEU A 577 8.11 48.51 -18.35
N VAL A 578 8.38 49.07 -17.17
CA VAL A 578 9.74 49.18 -16.61
C VAL A 578 9.73 48.78 -15.13
N ALA A 579 10.58 47.81 -14.78
CA ALA A 579 10.80 47.37 -13.40
C ALA A 579 11.38 48.48 -12.52
N ALA A 580 10.92 48.58 -11.26
CA ALA A 580 11.29 49.63 -10.31
C ALA A 580 12.81 49.75 -10.10
N THR A 581 13.54 48.63 -10.06
CA THR A 581 15.01 48.57 -9.96
C THR A 581 15.71 49.27 -11.13
N HIS A 582 15.13 49.23 -12.34
CA HIS A 582 15.66 49.96 -13.50
C HIS A 582 15.35 51.47 -13.45
N LEU A 583 14.36 51.90 -12.65
CA LEU A 583 13.99 53.29 -12.46
C LEU A 583 14.88 54.04 -11.45
N THR A 584 15.70 53.33 -10.66
CA THR A 584 16.63 53.87 -9.63
C THR A 584 17.69 54.90 -10.11
N THR A 585 17.72 55.21 -11.41
CA THR A 585 18.54 56.30 -11.97
C THR A 585 17.75 57.56 -12.29
N MET A 586 16.43 57.57 -12.07
CA MET A 586 15.58 58.76 -12.16
C MET A 586 15.61 59.55 -10.84
N PRO A 587 15.68 60.90 -10.88
CA PRO A 587 15.60 61.72 -9.67
C PRO A 587 14.28 61.48 -8.92
N GLY A 588 14.37 61.03 -7.67
CA GLY A 588 13.20 60.71 -6.84
C GLY A 588 12.79 59.24 -6.83
N VAL A 589 13.56 58.34 -7.47
CA VAL A 589 13.41 56.89 -7.33
C VAL A 589 14.64 56.32 -6.61
N GLU A 590 14.42 55.74 -5.42
CA GLU A 590 15.49 55.34 -4.50
C GLU A 590 15.17 53.98 -3.88
N GLN A 591 16.13 53.04 -3.89
CA GLN A 591 16.01 51.82 -3.08
C GLN A 591 16.25 52.17 -1.61
N ILE A 592 15.33 51.81 -0.71
CA ILE A 592 15.39 52.19 0.70
C ILE A 592 15.75 51.02 1.62
N SER A 593 16.43 51.33 2.71
CA SER A 593 16.55 50.43 3.85
C SER A 593 15.44 50.74 4.84
N CYS A 594 14.59 49.76 5.14
CA CYS A 594 13.55 49.82 6.16
C CYS A 594 13.80 48.75 7.24
N PRO A 595 13.23 48.90 8.46
CA PRO A 595 13.30 47.86 9.50
C PRO A 595 12.43 46.63 9.20
N GLY A 596 11.72 46.64 8.07
CA GLY A 596 10.84 45.61 7.56
C GLY A 596 9.89 46.20 6.53
N THR A 597 9.20 45.36 5.77
CA THR A 597 8.13 45.75 4.86
C THR A 597 7.15 44.59 4.73
N THR A 598 5.86 44.83 4.87
CA THR A 598 4.87 43.87 4.35
C THR A 598 4.68 44.16 2.88
N TYR A 599 4.23 43.16 2.14
CA TYR A 599 4.11 43.17 0.69
C TYR A 599 2.85 42.29 0.41
N ILE A 600 1.75 42.85 -0.18
CA ILE A 600 0.37 42.35 -0.48
C ILE A 600 -0.05 42.53 -1.99
N HIS A 601 -0.49 41.51 -2.75
CA HIS A 601 -0.68 41.55 -4.25
C HIS A 601 -1.84 40.67 -4.63
N PHE A 602 -2.45 40.99 -5.78
CA PHE A 602 -3.70 40.41 -6.21
C PHE A 602 -3.71 40.18 -7.73
N MET A 603 -4.52 39.23 -8.17
CA MET A 603 -4.68 38.87 -9.58
C MET A 603 -6.13 39.03 -10.03
N CYS A 604 -6.31 39.27 -11.33
CA CYS A 604 -7.60 39.33 -12.01
C CYS A 604 -7.77 38.13 -12.95
N ASP A 605 -8.90 38.05 -13.67
CA ASP A 605 -9.14 37.07 -14.74
C ASP A 605 -8.14 37.19 -15.92
N HIS A 606 -7.55 38.37 -16.11
CA HIS A 606 -6.67 38.72 -17.23
C HIS A 606 -5.45 39.52 -16.74
N HIS A 607 -4.43 39.64 -17.61
CA HIS A 607 -3.26 40.48 -17.34
C HIS A 607 -3.65 41.95 -17.44
N GLU A 608 -3.38 42.72 -16.37
CA GLU A 608 -3.86 44.09 -16.25
C GLU A 608 -2.77 45.05 -15.77
N VAL A 609 -2.85 46.28 -16.26
CA VAL A 609 -2.21 47.42 -15.61
C VAL A 609 -3.26 48.11 -14.74
N VAL A 610 -3.09 48.01 -13.42
CA VAL A 610 -3.95 48.59 -12.38
C VAL A 610 -3.54 50.02 -12.07
N LEU A 611 -4.47 50.82 -11.51
CA LEU A 611 -4.18 52.18 -11.04
C LEU A 611 -3.85 52.17 -9.53
N SER A 612 -2.61 52.51 -9.21
CA SER A 612 -1.99 52.42 -7.88
C SER A 612 -1.24 53.71 -7.51
N ASN A 613 -1.62 54.37 -6.41
CA ASN A 613 -1.14 55.71 -6.00
C ASN A 613 -1.15 56.75 -7.16
N GLY A 614 -2.19 56.69 -8.01
CA GLY A 614 -2.33 57.51 -9.22
C GLY A 614 -1.44 57.12 -10.40
N SER A 615 -0.48 56.20 -10.23
CA SER A 615 0.33 55.64 -11.33
C SER A 615 -0.26 54.35 -11.87
N TRP A 616 0.01 54.07 -13.14
CA TRP A 616 -0.35 52.80 -13.76
C TRP A 616 0.77 51.78 -13.50
N THR A 617 0.45 50.70 -12.78
CA THR A 617 1.39 49.64 -12.38
C THR A 617 0.80 48.26 -12.70
N GLU A 618 1.63 47.25 -12.82
CA GLU A 618 1.19 45.92 -13.28
C GLU A 618 0.65 45.05 -12.14
N SER A 619 -0.47 44.36 -12.37
CA SER A 619 -0.83 43.15 -11.60
C SER A 619 -0.34 41.91 -12.37
N PHE A 620 0.84 41.40 -11.97
CA PHE A 620 1.41 40.16 -12.49
C PHE A 620 0.47 38.95 -12.31
N GLN A 621 0.53 38.04 -13.29
CA GLN A 621 -0.08 36.70 -13.27
C GLN A 621 0.94 35.67 -13.79
N PRO A 622 0.97 34.42 -13.26
CA PRO A 622 1.67 33.32 -13.91
C PRO A 622 0.91 32.87 -15.17
N GLY A 623 1.65 32.39 -16.15
CA GLY A 623 1.11 31.87 -17.41
C GLY A 623 2.26 31.47 -18.33
N ASN A 624 2.16 30.31 -18.98
CA ASN A 624 3.33 29.63 -19.54
C ASN A 624 4.15 30.51 -20.52
N GLN A 625 3.47 31.21 -21.44
CA GLN A 625 4.14 32.12 -22.40
C GLN A 625 4.58 33.47 -21.81
N VAL A 626 4.07 33.85 -20.62
CA VAL A 626 4.54 35.05 -19.89
C VAL A 626 5.88 34.76 -19.19
N LEU A 627 6.06 33.53 -18.69
CA LEU A 627 7.31 33.08 -18.07
C LEU A 627 8.45 32.97 -19.10
N ASP A 628 8.19 32.40 -20.29
CA ASP A 628 9.16 32.32 -21.40
C ASP A 628 9.64 33.69 -21.92
N GLY A 629 8.77 34.70 -21.87
CA GLY A 629 9.12 36.08 -22.24
C GLY A 629 9.95 36.83 -21.18
N MET A 630 10.11 36.27 -19.99
CA MET A 630 10.64 36.97 -18.82
C MET A 630 12.17 36.85 -18.67
N GLY A 631 12.79 37.86 -18.06
CA GLY A 631 14.19 37.74 -17.62
C GLY A 631 14.25 37.01 -16.27
N ALA A 632 15.22 36.08 -16.12
CA ALA A 632 15.40 35.26 -14.92
C ALA A 632 15.17 36.04 -13.62
N ALA A 633 15.97 37.09 -13.35
CA ALA A 633 15.89 37.88 -12.12
C ALA A 633 14.51 38.53 -11.79
N GLN A 634 13.53 38.53 -12.70
CA GLN A 634 12.13 38.85 -12.39
C GLN A 634 11.29 37.61 -12.06
N ARG A 635 11.51 36.49 -12.75
CA ARG A 635 10.95 35.19 -12.38
C ARG A 635 11.47 34.74 -11.00
N ASP A 636 12.76 34.95 -10.76
CA ASP A 636 13.46 34.59 -9.52
C ASP A 636 12.96 35.46 -8.35
N GLU A 637 12.78 36.78 -8.54
CA GLU A 637 12.07 37.61 -7.54
C GLU A 637 10.64 37.08 -7.36
N ILE A 638 9.89 36.88 -8.44
CA ILE A 638 8.50 36.43 -8.35
C ILE A 638 8.35 35.05 -7.70
N TYR A 639 9.31 34.13 -7.76
CA TYR A 639 9.24 32.83 -7.06
C TYR A 639 9.85 32.85 -5.66
N ALA A 640 10.87 33.67 -5.39
CA ALA A 640 11.34 33.93 -4.02
C ALA A 640 10.31 34.72 -3.20
N LEU A 641 9.39 35.40 -3.91
CA LEU A 641 8.18 35.97 -3.35
C LEU A 641 6.99 34.96 -3.42
N PHE A 642 6.81 34.23 -4.51
CA PHE A 642 5.65 33.33 -4.71
C PHE A 642 6.04 31.91 -5.16
N PRO A 643 6.38 31.02 -4.22
CA PRO A 643 6.59 29.61 -4.51
C PRO A 643 5.37 28.97 -5.19
N GLU A 644 4.15 29.35 -4.79
CA GLU A 644 2.91 28.67 -5.22
C GLU A 644 2.56 28.86 -6.70
N LEU A 645 3.16 29.84 -7.36
CA LEU A 645 2.87 30.17 -8.77
C LEU A 645 3.65 29.27 -9.75
N ARG A 646 4.18 28.15 -9.25
CA ARG A 646 4.89 27.10 -9.99
C ARG A 646 3.98 25.96 -10.48
N SER A 647 2.85 25.68 -9.81
CA SER A 647 2.01 24.50 -10.09
C SER A 647 1.04 24.70 -11.28
N ALA A 648 0.56 23.58 -11.84
CA ALA A 648 0.04 23.53 -13.21
C ALA A 648 -1.40 24.01 -13.43
N SER A 649 -2.17 24.36 -12.39
CA SER A 649 -3.60 24.67 -12.50
C SER A 649 -3.92 26.02 -13.18
N GLY A 650 -2.91 26.88 -13.41
CA GLY A 650 -3.05 28.19 -14.06
C GLY A 650 -2.89 28.25 -15.59
N LEU A 651 -2.79 27.11 -16.29
CA LEU A 651 -2.30 27.05 -17.69
C LEU A 651 -3.28 27.50 -18.80
N GLY A 652 -4.17 28.45 -18.51
CA GLY A 652 -5.25 28.95 -19.38
C GLY A 652 -4.98 30.27 -20.11
N ALA A 653 -4.20 30.24 -21.18
CA ALA A 653 -4.02 31.31 -22.20
C ALA A 653 -3.23 32.60 -21.80
N TYR A 654 -3.25 33.57 -22.73
CA TYR A 654 -2.68 34.93 -22.71
C TYR A 654 -1.19 35.17 -23.08
N GLN A 655 -0.98 36.35 -23.67
CA GLN A 655 0.32 36.96 -24.00
C GLN A 655 0.50 38.25 -23.18
N ALA A 656 1.73 38.65 -22.91
CA ALA A 656 2.01 39.93 -22.25
C ALA A 656 1.48 41.11 -23.08
N ALA A 657 0.64 41.96 -22.48
CA ALA A 657 -0.10 42.99 -23.21
C ALA A 657 0.77 44.10 -23.84
N ARG A 658 1.99 44.32 -23.32
CA ARG A 658 2.86 45.47 -23.64
C ARG A 658 4.35 45.08 -23.51
N ARG A 659 5.25 45.73 -24.24
CA ARG A 659 6.69 45.45 -24.13
C ARG A 659 7.27 45.90 -22.78
N SER A 660 7.99 44.98 -22.14
CA SER A 660 8.86 45.27 -21.00
C SER A 660 10.27 45.59 -21.47
N LEU A 661 10.92 46.60 -20.88
CA LEU A 661 12.27 47.05 -21.26
C LEU A 661 13.37 46.49 -20.35
N LYS A 662 14.45 46.00 -20.96
CA LYS A 662 15.66 45.52 -20.28
C LYS A 662 16.52 46.69 -19.80
N ARG A 663 17.34 46.48 -18.77
CA ARG A 663 18.14 47.51 -18.07
C ARG A 663 18.85 48.53 -18.97
N TYR A 664 19.38 48.10 -20.12
CA TYR A 664 20.10 48.96 -21.06
C TYR A 664 19.17 49.73 -22.02
N GLU A 665 17.99 49.20 -22.34
CA GLU A 665 16.95 49.88 -23.12
C GLU A 665 16.35 51.03 -22.31
N THR A 666 16.05 50.78 -21.03
CA THR A 666 15.57 51.78 -20.07
C THR A 666 16.47 53.01 -19.97
N GLN A 667 17.81 52.82 -20.01
CA GLN A 667 18.78 53.93 -20.02
C GLN A 667 18.71 54.84 -21.25
N VAL A 668 18.05 54.42 -22.34
CA VAL A 668 17.86 55.26 -23.54
C VAL A 668 16.73 56.27 -23.33
N LEU A 669 15.72 55.94 -22.52
CA LEU A 669 14.63 56.86 -22.18
C LEU A 669 15.11 58.00 -21.26
N MET A 670 16.06 57.73 -20.38
CA MET A 670 16.46 58.57 -19.25
C MET A 670 17.57 59.60 -19.54
N ARG A 671 18.15 59.63 -20.75
CA ARG A 671 19.32 60.46 -21.10
C ARG A 671 18.99 61.81 -21.72
#